data_AF-A0AAV4QK20-F1
#
_entry.id   AF-A0AAV4QK20-F1
#
_cell.length_a   1.000
_cell.length_b   1.000
_cell.length_c   1.000
_cell.angle_alpha   90.00
_cell.angle_beta   90.00
_cell.angle_gamma   90.00
#
_symmetry.space_group_name_H-M   'P 1'
#
loop_
_entity.id
_entity.type
_entity.pdbx_description
1 polymer ?
#
loop_
_entity_poly.entity_id
_entity_poly.type
_entity_poly.pdbx_seq_one_letter_code
_entity_poly.pdbx_strand_id
1 'polypeptide(L)'
;MSVGLKRNLIPPNKRNSFFNCVASIMVSQLKSLCYESLCKYENYVCNFEVYFGTIKIKLSWLNGNYELQPEIREIEKAVIDPFDLMQWAVSYFSRVENCLEEDPVQSAKDSLKTSLPEAIILNLKQNISDFLRSKWKLPLHLIEEYEVVHHQLKSVPSDTKQLFEAKDWLQNFKETSLLDLKAKLQNLTSWIYYMCGLIDFTSVEYGNHAKVFSLHMELPKVIQENVLSADYALTTFQENLIERRKVFIEDLKARAKQITNLSHLGDNTLVEEYLGTATEIQKWLVNAQDTMELFNAEELLFEWETTNYPLCQNLITELKPYLQLYEYAVDFGKKRREWLEGPIHQVEPELVEQEVMTLWRLLYKLEKTFSDTREPRRIAESVKSTVEKFKEYIPLVQTLCNPGLRDRHWDQISEIVGFPLKPDKSTTLSKLIGLNLQEYIPQFEVISEAASKEYKLEKAMDKMMEEWSEMMFSVKPFRESGTHILSSVDEIQLLLDDHLIKTQTMRGSPSVKPIEGKVKSWENKLMLLQEIIDAWLKVQTTWLYLEPIFSSPDIMAQMPEEGRRFNTVDKNWREVMKAVLEDRHVLAVVDIENMLDTLKTSNELLDLIQKGLNDYLEKKDFISRDSFSYLTTSFWKFYQKLKIQKKVQPHLKKCFEGIAKLQFLENLDITHMESSEGEIIELTGIISVTSAKRSSGKVVAGIRIVYGAKYKKVVSDALDSYPTKARDEWILEWPGQAVFVLFTKLLQRLFESQELANKLKKWWLLVRGKGFREAKSALLSELCRGFGRQQKQRDVVERSGQFMEFLLMNFSLS
;
A
#
# COMPACT_ATOMS: atom_id res chain seq x y z
N MET A 1 -6.11 -48.33 56.06
CA MET A 1 -6.52 -48.00 57.44
C MET A 1 -5.39 -47.31 58.19
N SER A 2 -5.32 -45.97 58.11
CA SER A 2 -4.69 -45.09 59.14
C SER A 2 -4.95 -43.59 58.86
N VAL A 3 -6.02 -43.25 58.13
CA VAL A 3 -6.34 -41.84 57.82
C VAL A 3 -7.33 -41.25 58.85
N GLY A 4 -8.00 -42.10 59.64
CA GLY A 4 -8.92 -41.67 60.70
C GLY A 4 -8.27 -40.92 61.88
N LEU A 5 -6.95 -41.03 62.08
CA LEU A 5 -6.26 -40.43 63.24
C LEU A 5 -5.69 -39.02 63.00
N LYS A 6 -5.76 -38.47 61.77
CA LYS A 6 -5.25 -37.11 61.46
C LYS A 6 -6.29 -36.14 60.91
N ARG A 7 -7.58 -36.50 60.94
CA ARG A 7 -8.68 -35.60 60.54
C ARG A 7 -8.77 -34.36 61.45
N ASN A 8 -8.28 -34.47 62.69
CA ASN A 8 -8.27 -33.39 63.68
C ASN A 8 -7.13 -32.37 63.52
N LEU A 9 -6.20 -32.56 62.56
CA LEU A 9 -5.14 -31.58 62.27
C LEU A 9 -5.53 -30.54 61.21
N ILE A 10 -6.63 -30.76 60.49
CA ILE A 10 -7.16 -29.79 59.52
C ILE A 10 -8.25 -28.98 60.23
N PRO A 11 -8.11 -27.63 60.30
CA PRO A 11 -9.11 -26.77 60.91
C PRO A 11 -10.51 -27.03 60.33
N PRO A 12 -11.57 -27.09 61.15
CA PRO A 12 -12.91 -27.49 60.70
C PRO A 12 -13.45 -26.60 59.57
N ASN A 13 -13.07 -25.33 59.56
CA ASN A 13 -13.36 -24.33 58.54
C ASN A 13 -12.63 -24.51 57.20
N LYS A 14 -11.67 -25.45 57.07
CA LYS A 14 -10.93 -25.69 55.81
C LYS A 14 -10.97 -27.13 55.28
N ARG A 15 -11.66 -28.06 55.95
CA ARG A 15 -11.72 -29.48 55.55
C ARG A 15 -12.33 -29.71 54.17
N ASN A 16 -13.47 -29.10 53.88
CA ASN A 16 -14.15 -29.30 52.59
C ASN A 16 -13.31 -28.77 51.42
N SER A 17 -12.57 -27.67 51.62
CA SER A 17 -11.67 -27.15 50.59
C SER A 17 -10.46 -28.06 50.34
N PHE A 18 -9.91 -28.67 51.39
CA PHE A 18 -8.78 -29.59 51.26
C PHE A 18 -9.18 -30.88 50.52
N PHE A 19 -10.29 -31.52 50.91
CA PHE A 19 -10.75 -32.75 50.25
C PHE A 19 -11.20 -32.51 48.81
N ASN A 20 -11.85 -31.37 48.52
CA ASN A 20 -12.15 -30.97 47.15
C ASN A 20 -10.89 -30.76 46.29
N CYS A 21 -9.81 -30.20 46.87
CA CYS A 21 -8.54 -30.01 46.16
C CYS A 21 -7.88 -31.36 45.83
N VAL A 22 -7.79 -32.27 46.80
CA VAL A 22 -7.25 -33.62 46.60
C VAL A 22 -8.07 -34.39 45.56
N ALA A 23 -9.40 -34.33 45.65
CA ALA A 23 -10.28 -34.98 44.71
C ALA A 23 -10.19 -34.35 43.30
N SER A 24 -9.89 -33.06 43.17
CA SER A 24 -9.63 -32.41 41.87
C SER A 24 -8.31 -32.86 41.25
N ILE A 25 -7.23 -32.97 42.04
CA ILE A 25 -5.92 -33.43 41.58
C ILE A 25 -5.99 -34.88 41.09
N MET A 26 -6.65 -35.77 41.84
CA MET A 26 -6.80 -37.19 41.44
C MET A 26 -7.63 -37.34 40.16
N VAL A 27 -8.71 -36.56 40.02
CA VAL A 27 -9.51 -36.50 38.79
C VAL A 27 -8.66 -36.05 37.60
N SER A 28 -7.80 -35.05 37.79
CA SER A 28 -6.88 -34.58 36.75
C SER A 28 -5.86 -35.64 36.34
N GLN A 29 -5.29 -36.37 37.31
CA GLN A 29 -4.29 -37.42 37.03
C GLN A 29 -4.89 -38.64 36.31
N LEU A 30 -6.08 -39.10 36.72
CA LEU A 30 -6.78 -40.20 36.05
C LEU A 30 -7.16 -39.85 34.60
N LYS A 31 -7.58 -38.60 34.34
CA LYS A 31 -7.84 -38.11 32.99
C LYS A 31 -6.57 -38.12 32.13
N SER A 32 -5.44 -37.67 32.67
CA SER A 32 -4.15 -37.66 31.96
C SER A 32 -3.68 -39.08 31.59
N LEU A 33 -3.77 -40.03 32.52
CA LEU A 33 -3.37 -41.43 32.30
C LEU A 33 -4.22 -42.14 31.24
N CYS A 34 -5.53 -41.90 31.25
CA CYS A 34 -6.42 -42.47 30.24
C CYS A 34 -6.10 -41.90 28.86
N TYR A 35 -5.92 -40.57 28.74
CA TYR A 35 -5.54 -39.93 27.49
C TYR A 35 -4.23 -40.49 26.92
N GLU A 36 -3.18 -40.60 27.73
CA GLU A 36 -1.90 -41.18 27.28
C GLU A 36 -2.03 -42.64 26.81
N SER A 37 -2.89 -43.43 27.45
CA SER A 37 -3.13 -44.83 27.07
C SER A 37 -3.86 -44.95 25.73
N LEU A 38 -4.85 -44.08 25.49
CA LEU A 38 -5.56 -44.00 24.21
C LEU A 38 -4.60 -43.58 23.07
N CYS A 39 -3.74 -42.59 23.30
CA CYS A 39 -2.73 -42.18 22.31
C CYS A 39 -1.69 -43.28 22.03
N LYS A 40 -1.32 -44.09 23.02
CA LYS A 40 -0.41 -45.23 22.81
C LYS A 40 -1.05 -46.33 21.98
N TYR A 41 -2.35 -46.58 22.16
CA TYR A 41 -3.09 -47.58 21.37
C TYR A 41 -3.34 -47.10 19.93
N GLU A 42 -3.66 -45.82 19.72
CA GLU A 42 -3.69 -45.20 18.38
C GLU A 42 -2.34 -45.39 17.68
N ASN A 43 -1.24 -45.05 18.35
CA ASN A 43 0.10 -45.25 17.80
C ASN A 43 0.41 -46.72 17.50
N TYR A 44 -0.09 -47.66 18.29
CA TYR A 44 0.08 -49.10 18.03
C TYR A 44 -0.66 -49.57 16.77
N VAL A 45 -1.88 -49.06 16.53
CA VAL A 45 -2.64 -49.38 15.31
C VAL A 45 -2.04 -48.69 14.08
N CYS A 46 -1.54 -47.47 14.25
CA CYS A 46 -1.00 -46.67 13.15
C CYS A 46 0.50 -46.95 12.85
N ASN A 47 1.26 -47.56 13.77
CA ASN A 47 2.69 -47.92 13.59
C ASN A 47 2.92 -49.42 13.89
N PHE A 48 3.06 -50.21 12.83
CA PHE A 48 3.12 -51.68 12.82
C PHE A 48 4.41 -52.29 13.41
N GLU A 49 4.32 -53.12 14.47
CA GLU A 49 5.41 -54.07 14.79
C GLU A 49 5.02 -55.42 15.46
N VAL A 50 3.74 -55.77 15.74
CA VAL A 50 3.45 -57.07 16.42
C VAL A 50 2.21 -57.80 15.87
N TYR A 51 2.40 -59.10 15.59
CA TYR A 51 1.40 -60.07 15.11
C TYR A 51 0.29 -60.36 16.13
N PHE A 52 -0.96 -60.46 15.64
CA PHE A 52 -2.08 -61.10 16.34
C PHE A 52 -2.83 -62.07 15.42
N GLY A 53 -3.34 -63.17 16.00
CA GLY A 53 -3.88 -64.33 15.28
C GLY A 53 -5.36 -64.28 14.89
N THR A 54 -5.63 -64.89 13.72
CA THR A 54 -6.85 -65.51 13.18
C THR A 54 -8.22 -64.85 13.44
N ILE A 55 -8.65 -64.01 12.49
CA ILE A 55 -10.06 -63.75 12.18
C ILE A 55 -10.45 -64.67 11.00
N LYS A 56 -11.53 -65.45 11.11
CA LYS A 56 -12.07 -66.25 10.00
C LYS A 56 -13.21 -65.48 9.33
N ILE A 57 -13.08 -65.26 8.03
CA ILE A 57 -14.04 -64.51 7.21
C ILE A 57 -14.85 -65.51 6.37
N LYS A 58 -16.16 -65.28 6.24
CA LYS A 58 -17.03 -66.10 5.41
C LYS A 58 -17.58 -65.27 4.25
N LEU A 59 -17.41 -65.79 3.05
CA LEU A 59 -17.92 -65.19 1.81
C LEU A 59 -19.30 -65.76 1.51
N SER A 60 -20.29 -64.90 1.31
CA SER A 60 -21.64 -65.30 0.90
C SER A 60 -22.09 -64.57 -0.36
N TRP A 61 -22.72 -65.31 -1.27
CA TRP A 61 -23.28 -64.78 -2.51
C TRP A 61 -24.73 -64.35 -2.27
N LEU A 62 -25.00 -63.05 -2.37
CA LEU A 62 -26.33 -62.45 -2.19
C LEU A 62 -26.54 -61.36 -3.26
N ASN A 63 -27.72 -61.35 -3.87
CA ASN A 63 -28.14 -60.33 -4.87
C ASN A 63 -27.19 -60.09 -6.07
N GLY A 64 -26.51 -61.13 -6.54
CA GLY A 64 -25.64 -61.05 -7.72
C GLY A 64 -24.23 -60.50 -7.45
N ASN A 65 -23.87 -60.26 -6.18
CA ASN A 65 -22.53 -59.85 -5.76
C ASN A 65 -22.04 -60.71 -4.57
N TYR A 66 -20.72 -60.83 -4.43
CA TYR A 66 -20.10 -61.45 -3.27
C TYR A 66 -20.06 -60.43 -2.11
N GLU A 67 -20.71 -60.74 -1.00
CA GLU A 67 -20.66 -59.94 0.23
C GLU A 67 -19.75 -60.59 1.27
N LEU A 68 -18.94 -59.76 1.92
CA LEU A 68 -17.92 -60.11 2.92
C LEU A 68 -18.54 -60.12 4.32
N GLN A 69 -18.32 -61.18 5.11
CA GLN A 69 -18.55 -61.15 6.55
C GLN A 69 -17.28 -61.50 7.32
N PRO A 70 -16.69 -60.57 8.09
CA PRO A 70 -17.22 -59.25 8.43
C PRO A 70 -16.91 -58.14 7.39
N GLU A 71 -17.80 -57.14 7.26
CA GLU A 71 -17.57 -55.97 6.38
C GLU A 71 -16.39 -55.10 6.86
N ILE A 72 -15.77 -54.28 5.99
CA ILE A 72 -14.73 -53.31 6.40
C ILE A 72 -15.19 -52.44 7.58
N ARG A 73 -16.47 -52.08 7.61
CA ARG A 73 -17.08 -51.34 8.72
C ARG A 73 -17.08 -52.11 10.03
N GLU A 74 -17.22 -53.43 9.97
CA GLU A 74 -17.19 -54.30 11.15
C GLU A 74 -15.75 -54.50 11.65
N ILE A 75 -14.76 -54.49 10.75
CA ILE A 75 -13.34 -54.48 11.11
C ILE A 75 -12.93 -53.12 11.70
N GLU A 76 -13.34 -52.00 11.08
CA GLU A 76 -13.18 -50.65 11.65
C GLU A 76 -13.77 -50.60 13.07
N LYS A 77 -14.98 -51.14 13.24
CA LYS A 77 -15.66 -51.21 14.54
C LYS A 77 -14.88 -52.06 15.55
N ALA A 78 -14.41 -53.24 15.18
CA ALA A 78 -13.65 -54.12 16.07
C ALA A 78 -12.33 -53.48 16.56
N VAL A 79 -11.67 -52.66 15.74
CA VAL A 79 -10.45 -51.94 16.11
C VAL A 79 -10.75 -50.69 16.95
N ILE A 80 -11.96 -50.11 16.81
CA ILE A 80 -12.42 -48.94 17.56
C ILE A 80 -12.98 -49.33 18.95
N ASP A 81 -13.63 -50.49 19.10
CA ASP A 81 -14.30 -50.94 20.33
C ASP A 81 -13.41 -50.90 21.61
N PRO A 82 -12.08 -51.18 21.57
CA PRO A 82 -11.21 -51.03 22.73
C PRO A 82 -11.14 -49.60 23.30
N PHE A 83 -11.32 -48.55 22.48
CA PHE A 83 -11.38 -47.16 22.96
C PHE A 83 -12.62 -46.92 23.82
N ASP A 84 -13.77 -47.47 23.41
CA ASP A 84 -15.03 -47.37 24.17
C ASP A 84 -14.94 -48.07 25.52
N LEU A 85 -14.23 -49.20 25.55
CA LEU A 85 -14.02 -49.98 26.76
C LEU A 85 -13.11 -49.27 27.79
N MET A 86 -12.05 -48.59 27.31
CA MET A 86 -11.18 -47.77 28.16
C MET A 86 -11.91 -46.52 28.69
N GLN A 87 -12.75 -45.88 27.88
CA GLN A 87 -13.58 -44.76 28.32
C GLN A 87 -14.59 -45.18 29.39
N TRP A 88 -15.26 -46.32 29.17
CA TRP A 88 -16.19 -46.89 30.13
C TRP A 88 -15.53 -47.12 31.51
N ALA A 89 -14.32 -47.70 31.53
CA ALA A 89 -13.60 -47.99 32.78
C ALA A 89 -13.32 -46.74 33.64
N VAL A 90 -13.00 -45.60 33.04
CA VAL A 90 -12.69 -44.33 33.76
C VAL A 90 -13.93 -43.67 34.33
N SER A 91 -15.09 -43.88 33.69
CA SER A 91 -16.37 -43.33 34.16
C SER A 91 -16.91 -44.01 35.42
N TYR A 92 -16.38 -45.20 35.77
CA TYR A 92 -16.86 -46.04 36.87
C TYR A 92 -16.11 -45.82 38.20
N PHE A 93 -15.00 -45.06 38.23
CA PHE A 93 -14.26 -44.76 39.46
C PHE A 93 -14.93 -43.63 40.28
N SER A 94 -15.32 -43.89 41.53
CA SER A 94 -15.90 -42.89 42.45
C SER A 94 -14.85 -41.95 43.09
N ARG A 95 -15.15 -40.67 43.32
CA ARG A 95 -14.26 -39.71 44.05
C ARG A 95 -13.99 -40.19 45.49
N VAL A 96 -12.74 -40.04 45.95
CA VAL A 96 -12.22 -40.55 47.25
C VAL A 96 -12.97 -40.01 48.48
N GLU A 97 -13.59 -38.84 48.37
CA GLU A 97 -14.38 -38.18 49.41
C GLU A 97 -15.65 -38.96 49.79
N ASN A 98 -16.29 -39.65 48.84
CA ASN A 98 -17.45 -40.52 49.11
C ASN A 98 -17.07 -41.82 49.87
N CYS A 99 -15.79 -42.16 49.92
CA CYS A 99 -15.28 -43.30 50.68
C CYS A 99 -14.85 -42.92 52.11
N LEU A 100 -14.92 -41.64 52.50
CA LEU A 100 -14.34 -41.12 53.75
C LEU A 100 -15.31 -40.31 54.63
N GLU A 101 -16.58 -40.13 54.29
CA GLU A 101 -17.61 -39.50 55.15
C GLU A 101 -18.64 -40.53 55.65
N GLU A 102 -18.93 -40.54 56.96
CA GLU A 102 -19.80 -41.55 57.60
C GLU A 102 -21.30 -41.23 57.58
N ASP A 103 -21.75 -40.10 57.01
CA ASP A 103 -23.18 -39.75 56.93
C ASP A 103 -23.68 -39.65 55.47
N PRO A 104 -24.39 -40.68 54.95
CA PRO A 104 -24.72 -40.79 53.53
C PRO A 104 -25.97 -39.99 53.08
N VAL A 105 -26.50 -39.09 53.91
CA VAL A 105 -27.82 -38.47 53.65
C VAL A 105 -27.75 -36.99 53.24
N GLN A 106 -26.60 -36.31 53.34
CA GLN A 106 -26.50 -34.87 53.03
C GLN A 106 -25.55 -34.45 51.90
N SER A 107 -24.89 -35.38 51.19
CA SER A 107 -24.04 -35.05 50.02
C SER A 107 -24.49 -35.66 48.69
N ALA A 108 -25.74 -36.12 48.58
CA ALA A 108 -26.25 -36.73 47.35
C ALA A 108 -26.74 -35.73 46.27
N LYS A 109 -26.49 -34.42 46.41
CA LYS A 109 -26.84 -33.43 45.38
C LYS A 109 -25.58 -32.74 44.88
N ASP A 110 -25.27 -33.04 43.63
CA ASP A 110 -24.23 -32.46 42.75
C ASP A 110 -22.84 -33.12 42.84
N SER A 111 -22.70 -34.28 42.20
CA SER A 111 -21.41 -34.93 41.94
C SER A 111 -21.07 -34.95 40.43
N LEU A 112 -19.96 -34.29 40.06
CA LEU A 112 -19.36 -34.29 38.71
C LEU A 112 -18.71 -35.65 38.40
N LYS A 113 -19.13 -36.32 37.32
CA LYS A 113 -18.51 -37.55 36.81
C LYS A 113 -17.18 -37.27 36.11
N THR A 114 -16.20 -38.16 36.23
CA THR A 114 -14.94 -38.15 35.46
C THR A 114 -15.17 -38.60 34.03
N SER A 115 -15.55 -37.68 33.13
CA SER A 115 -15.54 -37.92 31.68
C SER A 115 -14.36 -37.21 31.02
N LEU A 116 -13.72 -37.89 30.06
CA LEU A 116 -12.89 -37.25 29.05
C LEU A 116 -13.80 -36.54 28.03
N PRO A 117 -13.38 -35.40 27.45
CA PRO A 117 -14.14 -34.73 26.41
C PRO A 117 -14.39 -35.67 25.23
N GLU A 118 -15.66 -35.82 24.84
CA GLU A 118 -16.11 -36.72 23.77
C GLU A 118 -15.43 -36.39 22.43
N ALA A 119 -15.15 -35.11 22.18
CA ALA A 119 -14.41 -34.62 21.02
C ALA A 119 -13.01 -35.23 20.86
N ILE A 120 -12.27 -35.48 21.94
CA ILE A 120 -10.92 -36.05 21.87
C ILE A 120 -10.97 -37.51 21.43
N ILE A 121 -11.95 -38.26 21.96
CA ILE A 121 -12.12 -39.68 21.66
C ILE A 121 -12.60 -39.85 20.22
N LEU A 122 -13.54 -39.01 19.79
CA LEU A 122 -14.03 -39.01 18.42
C LEU A 122 -12.89 -38.71 17.43
N ASN A 123 -11.97 -37.80 17.77
CA ASN A 123 -10.79 -37.50 16.96
C ASN A 123 -9.84 -38.70 16.83
N LEU A 124 -9.52 -39.40 17.93
CA LEU A 124 -8.64 -40.57 17.90
C LEU A 124 -9.24 -41.73 17.10
N LYS A 125 -10.56 -41.95 17.21
CA LYS A 125 -11.28 -42.95 16.40
C LYS A 125 -11.29 -42.58 14.92
N GLN A 126 -11.48 -41.30 14.63
CA GLN A 126 -11.50 -40.77 13.27
C GLN A 126 -10.13 -40.95 12.59
N ASN A 127 -9.04 -40.66 13.29
CA ASN A 127 -7.67 -40.85 12.77
C ASN A 127 -7.39 -42.29 12.33
N ILE A 128 -7.84 -43.28 13.10
CA ILE A 128 -7.66 -44.70 12.76
C ILE A 128 -8.52 -45.10 11.55
N SER A 129 -9.78 -44.66 11.51
CA SER A 129 -10.67 -44.94 10.37
C SER A 129 -10.13 -44.29 9.09
N ASP A 130 -9.65 -43.04 9.16
CA ASP A 130 -9.06 -42.34 8.03
C ASP A 130 -7.77 -43.01 7.56
N PHE A 131 -6.92 -43.48 8.48
CA PHE A 131 -5.72 -44.25 8.15
C PHE A 131 -6.05 -45.54 7.40
N LEU A 132 -6.98 -46.36 7.92
CA LEU A 132 -7.38 -47.63 7.29
C LEU A 132 -8.00 -47.41 5.90
N ARG A 133 -8.85 -46.39 5.77
CA ARG A 133 -9.47 -46.01 4.48
C ARG A 133 -8.45 -45.51 3.47
N SER A 134 -7.45 -44.74 3.90
CA SER A 134 -6.38 -44.25 3.02
C SER A 134 -5.56 -45.39 2.43
N LYS A 135 -5.24 -46.41 3.24
CA LYS A 135 -4.48 -47.58 2.80
C LYS A 135 -5.29 -48.49 1.89
N TRP A 136 -6.60 -48.61 2.12
CA TRP A 136 -7.49 -49.39 1.27
C TRP A 136 -7.70 -48.78 -0.13
N LYS A 137 -7.64 -47.45 -0.25
CA LYS A 137 -7.77 -46.74 -1.54
C LYS A 137 -6.48 -46.65 -2.35
N LEU A 138 -5.33 -46.92 -1.72
CA LEU A 138 -4.00 -46.80 -2.35
C LEU A 138 -3.87 -47.52 -3.71
N PRO A 139 -4.39 -48.75 -3.91
CA PRO A 139 -4.32 -49.42 -5.22
C PRO A 139 -5.03 -48.65 -6.34
N LEU A 140 -6.17 -48.03 -6.04
CA LEU A 140 -6.96 -47.27 -7.03
C LEU A 140 -6.22 -46.00 -7.46
N HIS A 141 -5.66 -45.25 -6.51
CA HIS A 141 -4.84 -44.08 -6.84
C HIS A 141 -3.59 -44.45 -7.65
N LEU A 142 -2.94 -45.58 -7.32
CA LEU A 142 -1.79 -46.05 -8.09
C LEU A 142 -2.16 -46.44 -9.53
N ILE A 143 -3.34 -47.04 -9.75
CA ILE A 143 -3.84 -47.30 -11.10
C ILE A 143 -3.97 -46.00 -11.88
N GLU A 144 -4.59 -44.96 -11.31
CA GLU A 144 -4.74 -43.65 -11.94
C GLU A 144 -3.38 -43.00 -12.25
N GLU A 145 -2.44 -43.00 -11.30
CA GLU A 145 -1.09 -42.47 -11.49
C GLU A 145 -0.35 -43.20 -12.63
N TYR A 146 -0.42 -44.53 -12.69
CA TYR A 146 0.17 -45.31 -13.78
C TYR A 146 -0.52 -45.04 -15.13
N GLU A 147 -1.85 -44.93 -15.18
CA GLU A 147 -2.59 -44.65 -16.42
C GLU A 147 -2.23 -43.28 -17.01
N VAL A 148 -2.04 -42.25 -16.17
CA VAL A 148 -1.57 -40.92 -16.61
C VAL A 148 -0.18 -41.00 -17.24
N VAL A 149 0.75 -41.70 -16.58
CA VAL A 149 2.12 -41.90 -17.09
C VAL A 149 2.09 -42.65 -18.42
N HIS A 150 1.30 -43.71 -18.53
CA HIS A 150 1.12 -44.47 -19.77
C HIS A 150 0.54 -43.61 -20.89
N HIS A 151 -0.42 -42.73 -20.60
CA HIS A 151 -0.97 -41.80 -21.58
C HIS A 151 0.07 -40.79 -22.07
N GLN A 152 0.88 -40.23 -21.16
CA GLN A 152 1.96 -39.31 -21.51
C GLN A 152 3.04 -40.00 -22.37
N LEU A 153 3.44 -41.23 -22.03
CA LEU A 153 4.40 -42.01 -22.83
C LEU A 153 3.87 -42.39 -24.23
N LYS A 154 2.55 -42.50 -24.42
CA LYS A 154 1.93 -42.81 -25.71
C LYS A 154 1.64 -41.59 -26.58
N SER A 155 1.85 -40.38 -26.06
CA SER A 155 1.64 -39.15 -26.82
C SER A 155 2.71 -39.00 -27.91
N VAL A 156 2.29 -38.54 -29.09
CA VAL A 156 3.19 -38.29 -30.22
C VAL A 156 3.44 -36.77 -30.29
N PRO A 157 4.69 -36.30 -30.24
CA PRO A 157 4.99 -34.87 -30.29
C PRO A 157 4.64 -34.30 -31.67
N SER A 158 3.98 -33.14 -31.72
CA SER A 158 3.62 -32.47 -32.99
C SER A 158 4.76 -31.61 -33.55
N ASP A 159 5.59 -31.06 -32.67
CA ASP A 159 6.61 -30.06 -33.02
C ASP A 159 7.95 -30.38 -32.34
N THR A 160 9.04 -29.82 -32.89
CA THR A 160 10.42 -29.96 -32.37
C THR A 160 10.49 -29.66 -30.87
N LYS A 161 9.83 -28.58 -30.41
CA LYS A 161 9.81 -28.19 -29.00
C LYS A 161 9.16 -29.25 -28.11
N GLN A 162 8.00 -29.77 -28.51
CA GLN A 162 7.29 -30.81 -27.75
C GLN A 162 8.08 -32.12 -27.70
N LEU A 163 8.85 -32.43 -28.75
CA LEU A 163 9.73 -33.60 -28.75
C LEU A 163 10.83 -33.48 -27.68
N PHE A 164 11.49 -32.34 -27.57
CA PHE A 164 12.51 -32.12 -26.55
C PHE A 164 11.92 -32.04 -25.14
N GLU A 165 10.77 -31.38 -24.96
CA GLU A 165 10.03 -31.40 -23.69
C GLU A 165 9.65 -32.83 -23.27
N ALA A 166 9.22 -33.67 -24.22
CA ALA A 166 8.91 -35.08 -23.96
C ALA A 166 10.18 -35.89 -23.61
N LYS A 167 11.32 -35.62 -24.25
CA LYS A 167 12.61 -36.25 -23.92
C LYS A 167 13.10 -35.85 -22.52
N ASP A 168 13.04 -34.57 -22.17
CA ASP A 168 13.40 -34.05 -20.85
C ASP A 168 12.47 -34.60 -19.76
N TRP A 169 11.16 -34.61 -20.03
CA TRP A 169 10.18 -35.21 -19.13
C TRP A 169 10.48 -36.69 -18.89
N LEU A 170 10.80 -37.45 -19.94
CA LEU A 170 11.15 -38.87 -19.81
C LEU A 170 12.42 -39.07 -18.98
N GLN A 171 13.42 -38.20 -19.12
CA GLN A 171 14.63 -38.24 -18.31
C GLN A 171 14.32 -37.96 -16.83
N ASN A 172 13.60 -36.88 -16.55
CA ASN A 172 13.17 -36.52 -15.19
C ASN A 172 12.29 -37.61 -14.55
N PHE A 173 11.40 -38.21 -15.34
CA PHE A 173 10.56 -39.32 -14.91
C PHE A 173 11.40 -40.54 -14.51
N LYS A 174 12.42 -40.90 -15.28
CA LYS A 174 13.35 -42.00 -14.97
C LYS A 174 14.14 -41.76 -13.69
N GLU A 175 14.57 -40.51 -13.45
CA GLU A 175 15.42 -40.15 -12.31
C GLU A 175 14.63 -40.00 -11.00
N THR A 176 13.43 -39.44 -11.03
CA THR A 176 12.69 -39.05 -9.82
C THR A 176 11.40 -39.85 -9.65
N SER A 177 10.45 -39.71 -10.57
CA SER A 177 9.08 -40.24 -10.43
C SER A 177 9.01 -41.76 -10.48
N LEU A 178 9.90 -42.41 -11.24
CA LEU A 178 9.98 -43.87 -11.30
C LEU A 178 10.44 -44.48 -9.96
N LEU A 179 11.32 -43.79 -9.23
CA LEU A 179 11.76 -44.22 -7.90
C LEU A 179 10.62 -44.10 -6.89
N ASP A 180 9.86 -43.02 -6.92
CA ASP A 180 8.68 -42.82 -6.07
C ASP A 180 7.60 -43.88 -6.33
N LEU A 181 7.26 -44.13 -7.60
CA LEU A 181 6.29 -45.17 -7.98
C LEU A 181 6.74 -46.56 -7.51
N LYS A 182 8.05 -46.88 -7.60
CA LYS A 182 8.61 -48.12 -7.05
C LYS A 182 8.48 -48.19 -5.52
N ALA A 183 8.72 -47.09 -4.80
CA ALA A 183 8.58 -47.05 -3.35
C ALA A 183 7.11 -47.19 -2.90
N LYS A 184 6.17 -46.54 -3.59
CA LYS A 184 4.73 -46.70 -3.35
C LYS A 184 4.26 -48.13 -3.63
N LEU A 185 4.76 -48.76 -4.70
CA LEU A 185 4.49 -50.16 -5.01
C LEU A 185 5.03 -51.10 -3.92
N GLN A 186 6.22 -50.83 -3.38
CA GLN A 186 6.78 -51.56 -2.24
C GLN A 186 5.92 -51.40 -0.98
N ASN A 187 5.45 -50.18 -0.69
CA ASN A 187 4.52 -49.91 0.43
C ASN A 187 3.21 -50.70 0.27
N LEU A 188 2.63 -50.69 -0.93
CA LEU A 188 1.44 -51.50 -1.24
C LEU A 188 1.72 -53.00 -1.06
N THR A 189 2.88 -53.48 -1.48
CA THR A 189 3.27 -54.89 -1.34
C THR A 189 3.38 -55.29 0.13
N SER A 190 4.03 -54.46 0.95
CA SER A 190 4.12 -54.65 2.40
C SER A 190 2.75 -54.62 3.07
N TRP A 191 1.85 -53.73 2.63
CA TRP A 191 0.47 -53.65 3.12
C TRP A 191 -0.35 -54.88 2.75
N ILE A 192 -0.27 -55.34 1.50
CA ILE A 192 -0.93 -56.58 1.04
C ILE A 192 -0.43 -57.76 1.88
N TYR A 193 0.88 -57.86 2.11
CA TYR A 193 1.46 -58.92 2.94
C TYR A 193 0.94 -58.90 4.39
N TYR A 194 0.87 -57.72 5.01
CA TYR A 194 0.30 -57.54 6.35
C TYR A 194 -1.17 -57.95 6.42
N MET A 195 -1.98 -57.48 5.48
CA MET A 195 -3.43 -57.71 5.47
C MET A 195 -3.79 -59.15 5.11
N CYS A 196 -3.05 -59.81 4.22
CA CYS A 196 -3.18 -61.25 3.96
C CYS A 196 -3.03 -62.11 5.23
N GLY A 197 -2.29 -61.63 6.24
CA GLY A 197 -2.14 -62.32 7.53
C GLY A 197 -3.35 -62.16 8.46
N LEU A 198 -4.22 -61.19 8.20
CA LEU A 198 -5.36 -60.82 9.05
C LEU A 198 -6.72 -61.14 8.40
N ILE A 199 -6.81 -61.05 7.07
CA ILE A 199 -8.05 -61.02 6.27
C ILE A 199 -7.81 -61.75 4.93
N ASP A 200 -8.84 -62.46 4.41
CA ASP A 200 -8.88 -62.97 3.05
C ASP A 200 -9.45 -61.89 2.08
N PHE A 201 -8.69 -61.48 1.07
CA PHE A 201 -9.11 -60.44 0.11
C PHE A 201 -10.22 -60.89 -0.85
N THR A 202 -11.05 -59.95 -1.30
CA THR A 202 -12.08 -60.23 -2.32
C THR A 202 -11.50 -60.36 -3.73
N SER A 203 -12.27 -60.96 -4.65
CA SER A 203 -11.90 -61.03 -6.07
C SER A 203 -11.70 -59.65 -6.72
N VAL A 204 -12.43 -58.63 -6.27
CA VAL A 204 -12.32 -57.25 -6.78
C VAL A 204 -11.03 -56.58 -6.29
N GLU A 205 -10.68 -56.75 -5.02
CA GLU A 205 -9.42 -56.23 -4.46
C GLU A 205 -8.20 -56.91 -5.08
N TYR A 206 -8.25 -58.23 -5.27
CA TYR A 206 -7.23 -58.94 -6.03
C TYR A 206 -7.12 -58.41 -7.46
N GLY A 207 -8.25 -58.09 -8.11
CA GLY A 207 -8.27 -57.48 -9.44
C GLY A 207 -7.56 -56.12 -9.48
N ASN A 208 -7.82 -55.24 -8.50
CA ASN A 208 -7.17 -53.93 -8.42
C ASN A 208 -5.67 -54.06 -8.13
N HIS A 209 -5.28 -54.92 -7.19
CA HIS A 209 -3.86 -55.19 -6.93
C HIS A 209 -3.16 -55.73 -8.18
N ALA A 210 -3.75 -56.73 -8.85
CA ALA A 210 -3.22 -57.31 -10.07
C ALA A 210 -3.06 -56.27 -11.20
N LYS A 211 -4.02 -55.33 -11.34
CA LYS A 211 -3.94 -54.24 -12.32
C LYS A 211 -2.79 -53.27 -12.04
N VAL A 212 -2.52 -52.93 -10.78
CA VAL A 212 -1.34 -52.11 -10.42
C VAL A 212 -0.04 -52.82 -10.85
N PHE A 213 0.09 -54.12 -10.55
CA PHE A 213 1.27 -54.88 -10.92
C PHE A 213 1.40 -55.05 -12.44
N SER A 214 0.30 -55.26 -13.18
CA SER A 214 0.35 -55.37 -14.65
C SER A 214 0.82 -54.06 -15.29
N LEU A 215 0.27 -52.91 -14.88
CA LEU A 215 0.67 -51.59 -15.37
C LEU A 215 2.15 -51.29 -15.10
N HIS A 216 2.66 -51.73 -13.94
CA HIS A 216 4.08 -51.63 -13.60
C HIS A 216 4.96 -52.50 -14.49
N MET A 217 4.54 -53.74 -14.78
CA MET A 217 5.30 -54.67 -15.63
C MET A 217 5.32 -54.26 -17.10
N GLU A 218 4.28 -53.58 -17.59
CA GLU A 218 4.21 -53.05 -18.95
C GLU A 218 5.05 -51.78 -19.14
N LEU A 219 5.32 -51.02 -18.07
CA LEU A 219 5.98 -49.72 -18.11
C LEU A 219 7.34 -49.71 -18.85
N PRO A 220 8.27 -50.68 -18.64
CA PRO A 220 9.54 -50.71 -19.37
C PRO A 220 9.37 -50.84 -20.88
N LYS A 221 8.37 -51.60 -21.33
CA LYS A 221 8.08 -51.80 -22.76
C LYS A 221 7.56 -50.51 -23.40
N VAL A 222 6.63 -49.83 -22.72
CA VAL A 222 6.05 -48.56 -23.21
C VAL A 222 7.10 -47.45 -23.26
N ILE A 223 8.02 -47.41 -22.28
CA ILE A 223 9.17 -46.50 -22.31
C ILE A 223 10.05 -46.78 -23.54
N GLN A 224 10.32 -48.05 -23.86
CA GLN A 224 11.13 -48.41 -25.02
C GLN A 224 10.45 -48.00 -26.34
N GLU A 225 9.15 -48.22 -26.48
CA GLU A 225 8.36 -47.80 -27.65
C GLU A 225 8.37 -46.27 -27.83
N ASN A 226 8.24 -45.50 -26.74
CA ASN A 226 8.33 -44.04 -26.77
C ASN A 226 9.70 -43.55 -27.25
N VAL A 227 10.80 -44.14 -26.74
CA VAL A 227 12.17 -43.76 -27.16
C VAL A 227 12.35 -43.97 -28.66
N LEU A 228 11.94 -45.13 -29.19
CA LEU A 228 12.03 -45.43 -30.62
C LEU A 228 11.19 -44.45 -31.47
N SER A 229 9.98 -44.13 -31.01
CA SER A 229 9.12 -43.14 -31.69
C SER A 229 9.72 -41.73 -31.66
N ALA A 230 10.33 -41.34 -30.54
CA ALA A 230 10.97 -40.04 -30.37
C ALA A 230 12.21 -39.90 -31.25
N ASP A 231 12.99 -40.97 -31.44
CA ASP A 231 14.15 -40.96 -32.32
C ASP A 231 13.76 -40.93 -33.80
N TYR A 232 12.69 -41.62 -34.19
CA TYR A 232 12.12 -41.50 -35.54
C TYR A 232 11.59 -40.08 -35.83
N ALA A 233 10.86 -39.49 -34.88
CA ALA A 233 10.36 -38.12 -34.98
C ALA A 233 11.52 -37.11 -35.07
N LEU A 234 12.61 -37.33 -34.32
CA LEU A 234 13.81 -36.50 -34.37
C LEU A 234 14.38 -36.43 -35.79
N THR A 235 14.61 -37.57 -36.43
CA THR A 235 15.13 -37.63 -37.81
C THR A 235 14.20 -36.93 -38.79
N THR A 236 12.89 -37.17 -38.67
CA THR A 236 11.88 -36.57 -39.55
C THR A 236 11.84 -35.04 -39.42
N PHE A 237 11.91 -34.51 -38.19
CA PHE A 237 11.93 -33.06 -37.98
C PHE A 237 13.22 -32.40 -38.47
N GLN A 238 14.37 -33.08 -38.32
CA GLN A 238 15.65 -32.62 -38.86
C GLN A 238 15.61 -32.52 -40.39
N GLU A 239 15.07 -33.53 -41.08
CA GLU A 239 14.91 -33.53 -42.55
C GLU A 239 13.97 -32.40 -43.01
N ASN A 240 12.83 -32.24 -42.32
CA ASN A 240 11.86 -31.17 -42.60
C ASN A 240 12.44 -29.77 -42.40
N LEU A 241 13.30 -29.55 -41.38
CA LEU A 241 13.95 -28.26 -41.18
C LEU A 241 14.91 -27.94 -42.33
N ILE A 242 15.70 -28.92 -42.78
CA ILE A 242 16.63 -28.76 -43.90
C ILE A 242 15.87 -28.41 -45.19
N GLU A 243 14.74 -29.05 -45.45
CA GLU A 243 13.91 -28.76 -46.62
C GLU A 243 13.28 -27.36 -46.56
N ARG A 244 12.65 -26.99 -45.43
CA ARG A 244 12.09 -25.64 -45.22
C ARG A 244 13.14 -24.55 -45.44
N ARG A 245 14.36 -24.75 -44.95
CA ARG A 245 15.49 -23.82 -45.16
C ARG A 245 15.87 -23.68 -46.63
N LYS A 246 15.92 -24.79 -47.39
CA LYS A 246 16.22 -24.75 -48.84
C LYS A 246 15.17 -23.92 -49.59
N VAL A 247 13.88 -24.15 -49.31
CA VAL A 247 12.77 -23.39 -49.90
C VAL A 247 12.89 -21.91 -49.55
N PHE A 248 13.13 -21.58 -48.29
CA PHE A 248 13.30 -20.20 -47.83
C PHE A 248 14.45 -19.46 -48.53
N ILE A 249 15.58 -20.13 -48.77
CA ILE A 249 16.70 -19.54 -49.52
C ILE A 249 16.33 -19.25 -50.98
N GLU A 250 15.54 -20.13 -51.63
CA GLU A 250 15.05 -19.88 -52.98
C GLU A 250 14.05 -18.72 -53.03
N ASP A 251 13.17 -18.59 -52.03
CA ASP A 251 12.26 -17.45 -51.90
C ASP A 251 13.01 -16.12 -51.71
N LEU A 252 14.08 -16.11 -50.89
CA LEU A 252 14.95 -14.95 -50.74
C LEU A 252 15.59 -14.54 -52.08
N LYS A 253 16.04 -15.50 -52.89
CA LYS A 253 16.57 -15.22 -54.24
C LYS A 253 15.49 -14.69 -55.18
N ALA A 254 14.25 -15.17 -55.05
CA ALA A 254 13.13 -14.66 -55.85
C ALA A 254 12.81 -13.19 -55.49
N ARG A 255 12.82 -12.83 -54.21
CA ARG A 255 12.64 -11.44 -53.76
C ARG A 255 13.80 -10.53 -54.12
N ALA A 256 15.04 -11.05 -54.11
CA ALA A 256 16.19 -10.33 -54.64
C ALA A 256 15.99 -9.90 -56.10
N LYS A 257 15.46 -10.80 -56.95
CA LYS A 257 15.13 -10.47 -58.35
C LYS A 257 14.04 -9.40 -58.47
N GLN A 258 13.06 -9.39 -57.57
CA GLN A 258 12.04 -8.34 -57.55
C GLN A 258 12.61 -6.97 -57.16
N ILE A 259 13.53 -6.93 -56.19
CA ILE A 259 14.24 -5.70 -55.79
C ILE A 259 15.11 -5.19 -56.95
N THR A 260 15.82 -6.07 -57.65
CA THR A 260 16.59 -5.65 -58.85
C THR A 260 15.69 -5.08 -59.94
N ASN A 261 14.46 -5.58 -60.09
CA ASN A 261 13.50 -5.02 -61.06
C ASN A 261 13.10 -3.57 -60.72
N LEU A 262 13.06 -3.18 -59.44
CA LEU A 262 12.78 -1.80 -59.03
C LEU A 262 13.83 -0.80 -59.57
N SER A 263 15.07 -1.25 -59.80
CA SER A 263 16.13 -0.41 -60.39
C SER A 263 15.88 0.00 -61.85
N HIS A 264 14.95 -0.68 -62.53
CA HIS A 264 14.56 -0.42 -63.92
C HIS A 264 13.26 0.39 -64.05
N LEU A 265 12.59 0.70 -62.94
CA LEU A 265 11.33 1.45 -62.92
C LEU A 265 11.61 2.96 -62.88
N GLY A 266 11.10 3.70 -63.87
CA GLY A 266 11.43 5.12 -64.08
C GLY A 266 10.23 6.02 -64.41
N ASP A 267 9.00 5.51 -64.36
CA ASP A 267 7.80 6.29 -64.65
C ASP A 267 7.26 6.98 -63.38
N ASN A 268 7.19 8.31 -63.41
CA ASN A 268 6.68 9.11 -62.29
C ASN A 268 5.17 8.94 -62.06
N THR A 269 4.42 8.41 -63.03
CA THR A 269 2.96 8.24 -62.93
C THR A 269 2.57 6.97 -62.17
N LEU A 270 3.46 5.98 -62.11
CA LEU A 270 3.22 4.67 -61.48
C LEU A 270 3.86 4.55 -60.10
N VAL A 271 4.29 5.67 -59.50
CA VAL A 271 5.01 5.68 -58.21
C VAL A 271 4.18 5.10 -57.07
N GLU A 272 2.85 5.24 -57.11
CA GLU A 272 1.93 4.60 -56.15
C GLU A 272 1.94 3.06 -56.27
N GLU A 273 2.00 2.53 -57.49
CA GLU A 273 2.10 1.07 -57.74
C GLU A 273 3.47 0.52 -57.34
N TYR A 274 4.53 1.31 -57.55
CA TYR A 274 5.89 0.96 -57.13
C TYR A 274 6.02 0.94 -55.60
N LEU A 275 5.37 1.88 -54.91
CA LEU A 275 5.25 1.89 -53.46
C LEU A 275 4.50 0.65 -52.95
N GLY A 276 3.39 0.27 -53.60
CA GLY A 276 2.65 -0.95 -53.29
C GLY A 276 3.55 -2.19 -53.36
N THR A 277 4.27 -2.35 -54.46
CA THR A 277 5.20 -3.49 -54.66
C THR A 277 6.33 -3.48 -53.64
N ALA A 278 6.94 -2.32 -53.37
CA ALA A 278 8.04 -2.21 -52.42
C ALA A 278 7.59 -2.50 -50.98
N THR A 279 6.40 -2.04 -50.57
CA THR A 279 5.83 -2.30 -49.23
C THR A 279 5.43 -3.76 -49.05
N GLU A 280 4.96 -4.45 -50.09
CA GLU A 280 4.72 -5.90 -50.05
C GLU A 280 6.02 -6.68 -49.83
N ILE A 281 7.10 -6.31 -50.54
CA ILE A 281 8.42 -6.90 -50.35
C ILE A 281 8.93 -6.61 -48.93
N GLN A 282 8.74 -5.39 -48.41
CA GLN A 282 9.12 -5.02 -47.05
C GLN A 282 8.40 -5.87 -45.99
N LYS A 283 7.07 -6.00 -46.11
CA LYS A 283 6.27 -6.84 -45.19
C LYS A 283 6.73 -8.28 -45.21
N TRP A 284 7.00 -8.81 -46.40
CA TRP A 284 7.51 -10.18 -46.53
C TRP A 284 8.90 -10.32 -45.91
N LEU A 285 9.82 -9.36 -46.10
CA LEU A 285 11.17 -9.38 -45.51
C LEU A 285 11.13 -9.28 -43.98
N VAL A 286 10.20 -8.52 -43.39
CA VAL A 286 10.02 -8.47 -41.93
C VAL A 286 9.54 -9.83 -41.42
N ASN A 287 8.51 -10.41 -42.03
CA ASN A 287 8.07 -11.76 -41.67
C ASN A 287 9.19 -12.81 -41.88
N ALA A 288 10.05 -12.60 -42.88
CA ALA A 288 11.19 -13.47 -43.13
C ALA A 288 12.20 -13.43 -41.96
N GLN A 289 12.39 -12.28 -41.30
CA GLN A 289 13.22 -12.19 -40.08
C GLN A 289 12.64 -13.03 -38.94
N ASP A 290 11.33 -12.98 -38.73
CA ASP A 290 10.66 -13.82 -37.72
C ASP A 290 10.82 -15.32 -38.03
N THR A 291 10.69 -15.71 -39.31
CA THR A 291 10.91 -17.11 -39.70
C THR A 291 12.36 -17.56 -39.53
N MET A 292 13.34 -16.65 -39.71
CA MET A 292 14.75 -16.94 -39.43
C MET A 292 14.99 -17.19 -37.95
N GLU A 293 14.35 -16.42 -37.06
CA GLU A 293 14.43 -16.64 -35.61
C GLU A 293 13.82 -18.00 -35.21
N LEU A 294 12.70 -18.38 -35.83
CA LEU A 294 12.10 -19.71 -35.63
C LEU A 294 13.04 -20.83 -36.08
N PHE A 295 13.68 -20.71 -37.24
CA PHE A 295 14.68 -21.69 -37.67
C PHE A 295 15.88 -21.76 -36.73
N ASN A 296 16.40 -20.62 -36.29
CA ASN A 296 17.53 -20.58 -35.36
C ASN A 296 17.16 -21.19 -34.00
N ALA A 297 15.93 -20.99 -33.52
CA ALA A 297 15.44 -21.61 -32.30
C ALA A 297 15.32 -23.13 -32.43
N GLU A 298 14.83 -23.64 -33.58
CA GLU A 298 14.82 -25.08 -33.86
C GLU A 298 16.25 -25.66 -34.00
N GLU A 299 17.19 -24.92 -34.60
CA GLU A 299 18.60 -25.33 -34.72
C GLU A 299 19.29 -25.44 -33.35
N LEU A 300 19.03 -24.47 -32.46
CA LEU A 300 19.54 -24.51 -31.09
C LEU A 300 19.01 -25.72 -30.30
N LEU A 301 17.73 -26.08 -30.48
CA LEU A 301 17.16 -27.27 -29.87
C LEU A 301 17.86 -28.55 -30.36
N PHE A 302 18.25 -28.60 -31.64
CA PHE A 302 19.03 -29.72 -32.20
C PHE A 302 20.54 -29.64 -31.91
N GLU A 303 21.01 -28.66 -31.15
CA GLU A 303 22.44 -28.39 -30.91
C GLU A 303 23.24 -28.12 -32.20
N TRP A 304 22.57 -27.60 -33.25
CA TRP A 304 23.20 -27.21 -34.49
C TRP A 304 23.76 -25.78 -34.40
N GLU A 305 24.76 -25.48 -35.22
CA GLU A 305 25.24 -24.10 -35.39
C GLU A 305 24.15 -23.25 -36.05
N THR A 306 23.87 -22.08 -35.48
CA THR A 306 22.85 -21.16 -36.00
C THR A 306 23.20 -20.67 -37.40
N THR A 307 22.27 -20.79 -38.33
CA THR A 307 22.45 -20.36 -39.72
C THR A 307 22.34 -18.85 -39.84
N ASN A 308 23.36 -18.22 -40.45
CA ASN A 308 23.29 -16.81 -40.79
C ASN A 308 22.69 -16.61 -42.20
N TYR A 309 21.74 -15.67 -42.32
CA TYR A 309 21.10 -15.32 -43.59
C TYR A 309 21.47 -13.88 -44.00
N PRO A 310 22.74 -13.63 -44.41
CA PRO A 310 23.20 -12.29 -44.76
C PRO A 310 22.44 -11.68 -45.95
N LEU A 311 21.94 -12.54 -46.85
CA LEU A 311 21.13 -12.12 -47.99
C LEU A 311 19.88 -11.34 -47.53
N CYS A 312 19.18 -11.79 -46.49
CA CYS A 312 17.98 -11.10 -46.00
C CYS A 312 18.32 -9.68 -45.47
N GLN A 313 19.41 -9.55 -44.72
CA GLN A 313 19.87 -8.25 -44.20
C GLN A 313 20.30 -7.30 -45.33
N ASN A 314 20.98 -7.85 -46.34
CA ASN A 314 21.36 -7.09 -47.53
C ASN A 314 20.12 -6.60 -48.29
N LEU A 315 19.11 -7.46 -48.51
CA LEU A 315 17.88 -7.09 -49.21
C LEU A 315 17.08 -6.00 -48.48
N ILE A 316 17.02 -6.04 -47.14
CA ILE A 316 16.40 -4.96 -46.35
C ILE A 316 17.15 -3.63 -46.56
N THR A 317 18.48 -3.69 -46.58
CA THR A 317 19.33 -2.50 -46.77
C THR A 317 19.21 -1.96 -48.19
N GLU A 318 19.16 -2.84 -49.20
CA GLU A 318 19.00 -2.50 -50.61
C GLU A 318 17.61 -1.94 -50.91
N LEU A 319 16.54 -2.47 -50.32
CA LEU A 319 15.16 -2.03 -50.54
C LEU A 319 14.87 -0.66 -49.89
N LYS A 320 15.49 -0.37 -48.73
CA LYS A 320 15.26 0.85 -47.94
C LYS A 320 15.28 2.15 -48.74
N PRO A 321 16.29 2.45 -49.57
CA PRO A 321 16.29 3.70 -50.34
C PRO A 321 15.16 3.77 -51.37
N TYR A 322 14.72 2.64 -51.96
CA TYR A 322 13.60 2.61 -52.92
C TYR A 322 12.27 2.90 -52.23
N LEU A 323 12.02 2.28 -51.08
CA LEU A 323 10.85 2.57 -50.25
C LEU A 323 10.76 4.05 -49.89
N GLN A 324 11.85 4.60 -49.35
CA GLN A 324 11.90 6.01 -48.95
C GLN A 324 11.61 6.94 -50.12
N LEU A 325 12.17 6.66 -51.30
CA LEU A 325 11.93 7.45 -52.50
C LEU A 325 10.45 7.46 -52.90
N TYR A 326 9.83 6.29 -52.98
CA TYR A 326 8.43 6.18 -53.39
C TYR A 326 7.48 6.73 -52.32
N GLU A 327 7.76 6.50 -51.03
CA GLU A 327 6.99 7.08 -49.92
C GLU A 327 7.01 8.61 -49.95
N TYR A 328 8.20 9.21 -50.06
CA TYR A 328 8.32 10.67 -50.10
C TYR A 328 7.67 11.29 -51.34
N ALA A 329 7.73 10.59 -52.48
CA ALA A 329 7.09 11.03 -53.71
C ALA A 329 5.56 11.04 -53.61
N VAL A 330 4.97 9.97 -53.06
CA VAL A 330 3.51 9.87 -52.84
C VAL A 330 3.05 10.83 -51.75
N ASP A 331 3.77 10.89 -50.61
CA ASP A 331 3.43 11.78 -49.49
C ASP A 331 3.46 13.25 -49.93
N PHE A 332 4.52 13.68 -50.63
CA PHE A 332 4.58 15.02 -51.17
C PHE A 332 3.48 15.28 -52.19
N GLY A 333 3.17 14.32 -53.07
CA GLY A 333 2.08 14.46 -54.04
C GLY A 333 0.72 14.71 -53.39
N LYS A 334 0.42 13.96 -52.31
CA LYS A 334 -0.80 14.11 -51.52
C LYS A 334 -0.83 15.46 -50.78
N LYS A 335 0.21 15.76 -50.01
CA LYS A 335 0.31 17.01 -49.22
C LYS A 335 0.28 18.26 -50.10
N ARG A 336 0.99 18.22 -51.24
CA ARG A 336 0.95 19.30 -52.22
C ARG A 336 -0.48 19.54 -52.74
N ARG A 337 -1.25 18.49 -52.99
CA ARG A 337 -2.66 18.63 -53.40
C ARG A 337 -3.49 19.26 -52.28
N GLU A 338 -3.32 18.78 -51.05
CA GLU A 338 -3.99 19.34 -49.86
C GLU A 338 -3.66 20.82 -49.64
N TRP A 339 -2.38 21.23 -49.76
CA TRP A 339 -1.98 22.62 -49.61
C TRP A 339 -2.47 23.51 -50.76
N LEU A 340 -2.55 23.00 -51.99
CA LEU A 340 -2.96 23.79 -53.17
C LEU A 340 -4.47 23.91 -53.33
N GLU A 341 -5.22 22.85 -53.04
CA GLU A 341 -6.67 22.74 -53.25
C GLU A 341 -7.48 22.88 -51.96
N GLY A 342 -6.83 22.72 -50.80
CA GLY A 342 -7.45 22.88 -49.50
C GLY A 342 -7.79 24.35 -49.17
N PRO A 343 -8.61 24.57 -48.13
CA PRO A 343 -8.95 25.91 -47.67
C PRO A 343 -7.72 26.62 -47.11
N ILE A 344 -7.48 27.85 -47.56
CA ILE A 344 -6.29 28.63 -47.19
C ILE A 344 -6.09 28.80 -45.67
N HIS A 345 -7.19 28.86 -44.90
CA HIS A 345 -7.15 29.04 -43.45
C HIS A 345 -6.72 27.79 -42.67
N GLN A 346 -6.67 26.62 -43.32
CA GLN A 346 -6.21 25.35 -42.72
C GLN A 346 -4.72 25.08 -43.03
N VAL A 347 -4.11 25.88 -43.91
CA VAL A 347 -2.72 25.71 -44.30
C VAL A 347 -1.84 26.47 -43.30
N GLU A 348 -1.15 25.74 -42.43
CA GLU A 348 -0.22 26.32 -41.46
C GLU A 348 1.13 26.64 -42.12
N PRO A 349 1.53 27.92 -42.27
CA PRO A 349 2.70 28.28 -43.07
C PRO A 349 4.03 27.73 -42.54
N GLU A 350 4.19 27.71 -41.22
CA GLU A 350 5.41 27.21 -40.56
C GLU A 350 5.60 25.70 -40.77
N LEU A 351 4.51 24.92 -40.67
CA LEU A 351 4.55 23.48 -40.90
C LEU A 351 4.86 23.15 -42.36
N VAL A 352 4.23 23.86 -43.30
CA VAL A 352 4.47 23.67 -44.74
C VAL A 352 5.94 23.91 -45.09
N GLU A 353 6.55 24.99 -44.59
CA GLU A 353 7.97 25.27 -44.82
C GLU A 353 8.87 24.16 -44.27
N GLN A 354 8.63 23.74 -43.03
CA GLN A 354 9.42 22.68 -42.37
C GLN A 354 9.35 21.36 -43.14
N GLU A 355 8.15 20.95 -43.55
CA GLU A 355 7.95 19.71 -44.29
C GLU A 355 8.59 19.77 -45.69
N VAL A 356 8.39 20.86 -46.43
CA VAL A 356 8.98 21.04 -47.77
C VAL A 356 10.50 21.05 -47.71
N MET A 357 11.10 21.74 -46.72
CA MET A 357 12.54 21.79 -46.54
C MET A 357 13.13 20.44 -46.12
N THR A 358 12.41 19.69 -45.28
CA THR A 358 12.81 18.34 -44.87
C THR A 358 12.77 17.37 -46.05
N LEU A 359 11.67 17.35 -46.80
CA LEU A 359 11.51 16.53 -48.00
C LEU A 359 12.58 16.84 -49.06
N TRP A 360 12.88 18.13 -49.30
CA TRP A 360 13.95 18.52 -50.22
C TRP A 360 15.32 17.96 -49.80
N ARG A 361 15.68 18.05 -48.52
CA ARG A 361 16.95 17.50 -47.99
C ARG A 361 17.02 15.98 -48.13
N LEU A 362 15.91 15.29 -47.86
CA LEU A 362 15.82 13.83 -47.97
C LEU A 362 15.93 13.38 -49.42
N LEU A 363 15.23 14.05 -50.35
CA LEU A 363 15.32 13.77 -51.79
C LEU A 363 16.71 14.07 -52.35
N TYR A 364 17.37 15.14 -51.89
CA TYR A 364 18.76 15.44 -52.25
C TYR A 364 19.74 14.34 -51.80
N LYS A 365 19.51 13.74 -50.61
CA LYS A 365 20.30 12.60 -50.13
C LYS A 365 20.05 11.35 -50.98
N LEU A 366 18.78 11.05 -51.28
CA LEU A 366 18.40 9.90 -52.10
C LEU A 366 18.93 10.00 -53.54
N GLU A 367 18.92 11.20 -54.13
CA GLU A 367 19.53 11.48 -55.44
C GLU A 367 21.01 11.06 -55.47
N LYS A 368 21.76 11.34 -54.38
CA LYS A 368 23.16 10.90 -54.24
C LYS A 368 23.28 9.39 -54.01
N THR A 369 22.36 8.79 -53.26
CA THR A 369 22.34 7.35 -53.00
C THR A 369 22.10 6.54 -54.27
N PHE A 370 21.29 7.06 -55.21
CA PHE A 370 21.03 6.43 -56.50
C PHE A 370 21.98 6.87 -57.61
N SER A 371 23.22 7.31 -57.30
CA SER A 371 24.19 7.75 -58.31
C SER A 371 24.42 6.72 -59.43
N ASP A 372 24.32 5.44 -59.07
CA ASP A 372 24.67 4.30 -59.92
C ASP A 372 23.46 3.70 -60.65
N THR A 373 22.23 4.13 -60.32
CA THR A 373 20.98 3.62 -60.91
C THR A 373 20.17 4.74 -61.55
N ARG A 374 20.05 4.69 -62.89
CA ARG A 374 19.53 5.79 -63.70
C ARG A 374 18.05 6.11 -63.45
N GLU A 375 17.20 5.09 -63.37
CA GLU A 375 15.74 5.28 -63.35
C GLU A 375 15.21 5.79 -61.99
N PRO A 376 15.58 5.20 -60.83
CA PRO A 376 15.20 5.75 -59.51
C PRO A 376 15.74 7.15 -59.27
N ARG A 377 16.97 7.43 -59.75
CA ARG A 377 17.55 8.77 -59.70
C ARG A 377 16.71 9.78 -60.48
N ARG A 378 16.22 9.43 -61.66
CA ARG A 378 15.35 10.29 -62.47
C ARG A 378 14.04 10.63 -61.74
N ILE A 379 13.46 9.68 -61.01
CA ILE A 379 12.28 9.92 -60.16
C ILE A 379 12.65 10.90 -59.02
N ALA A 380 13.77 10.67 -58.33
CA ALA A 380 14.26 11.56 -57.28
C ALA A 380 14.50 12.99 -57.78
N GLU A 381 15.15 13.15 -58.94
CA GLU A 381 15.40 14.45 -59.59
C GLU A 381 14.08 15.13 -59.98
N SER A 382 13.13 14.38 -60.53
CA SER A 382 11.82 14.91 -60.91
C SER A 382 11.01 15.40 -59.71
N VAL A 383 10.89 14.57 -58.66
CA VAL A 383 10.16 14.93 -57.44
C VAL A 383 10.84 16.10 -56.76
N LYS A 384 12.18 16.09 -56.63
CA LYS A 384 12.95 17.22 -56.10
C LYS A 384 12.72 18.50 -56.88
N SER A 385 12.71 18.45 -58.23
CA SER A 385 12.39 19.63 -59.05
C SER A 385 10.98 20.16 -58.79
N THR A 386 10.00 19.27 -58.56
CA THR A 386 8.65 19.73 -58.18
C THR A 386 8.61 20.35 -56.78
N VAL A 387 9.41 19.84 -55.83
CA VAL A 387 9.58 20.43 -54.50
C VAL A 387 10.27 21.79 -54.58
N GLU A 388 11.29 21.95 -55.44
CA GLU A 388 11.97 23.23 -55.68
C GLU A 388 11.03 24.29 -56.27
N LYS A 389 10.20 23.90 -57.25
CA LYS A 389 9.16 24.80 -57.78
C LYS A 389 8.16 25.19 -56.70
N PHE A 390 7.77 24.28 -55.81
CA PHE A 390 6.88 24.61 -54.70
C PHE A 390 7.55 25.53 -53.67
N LYS A 391 8.87 25.38 -53.47
CA LYS A 391 9.67 26.21 -52.56
C LYS A 391 9.62 27.69 -52.92
N GLU A 392 9.52 28.03 -54.20
CA GLU A 392 9.38 29.42 -54.66
C GLU A 392 8.09 30.10 -54.16
N TYR A 393 7.06 29.30 -53.84
CA TYR A 393 5.78 29.79 -53.29
C TYR A 393 5.76 29.85 -51.76
N ILE A 394 6.77 29.33 -51.05
CA ILE A 394 6.80 29.35 -49.57
C ILE A 394 6.68 30.78 -49.00
N PRO A 395 7.41 31.79 -49.51
CA PRO A 395 7.27 33.15 -48.99
C PRO A 395 5.85 33.71 -49.17
N LEU A 396 5.17 33.33 -50.25
CA LEU A 396 3.76 33.68 -50.49
C LEU A 396 2.82 32.99 -49.46
N VAL A 397 3.10 31.72 -49.13
CA VAL A 397 2.35 30.98 -48.09
C VAL A 397 2.56 31.61 -46.72
N GLN A 398 3.80 31.95 -46.35
CA GLN A 398 4.14 32.62 -45.09
C GLN A 398 3.47 33.99 -44.93
N THR A 399 3.32 34.72 -46.04
CA THR A 399 2.71 36.05 -46.01
C THR A 399 1.19 36.00 -45.98
N LEU A 400 0.55 35.23 -46.87
CA LEU A 400 -0.89 35.27 -47.08
C LEU A 400 -1.69 34.21 -46.30
N CYS A 401 -1.07 33.10 -45.89
CA CYS A 401 -1.72 32.08 -45.06
C CYS A 401 -1.50 32.34 -43.55
N ASN A 402 -1.05 33.53 -43.16
CA ASN A 402 -0.82 33.86 -41.77
C ASN A 402 -2.15 33.96 -40.98
N PRO A 403 -2.37 33.16 -39.93
CA PRO A 403 -3.60 33.19 -39.12
C PRO A 403 -3.80 34.50 -38.34
N GLY A 404 -2.75 35.30 -38.20
CA GLY A 404 -2.81 36.63 -37.61
C GLY A 404 -3.41 37.71 -38.51
N LEU A 405 -3.63 37.44 -39.79
CA LEU A 405 -4.27 38.40 -40.68
C LEU A 405 -5.73 38.65 -40.25
N ARG A 406 -6.11 39.93 -40.30
CA ARG A 406 -7.43 40.45 -39.94
C ARG A 406 -7.91 41.31 -41.10
N ASP A 407 -9.19 41.69 -41.10
CA ASP A 407 -9.76 42.52 -42.17
C ASP A 407 -8.91 43.76 -42.47
N ARG A 408 -8.41 44.46 -41.44
CA ARG A 408 -7.49 45.60 -41.57
C ARG A 408 -6.21 45.29 -42.38
N HIS A 409 -5.66 44.09 -42.22
CA HIS A 409 -4.44 43.68 -42.90
C HIS A 409 -4.75 43.32 -44.36
N TRP A 410 -5.90 42.70 -44.62
CA TRP A 410 -6.38 42.41 -45.97
C TRP A 410 -6.71 43.68 -46.75
N ASP A 411 -7.21 44.73 -46.09
CA ASP A 411 -7.44 46.03 -46.71
C ASP A 411 -6.11 46.68 -47.16
N GLN A 412 -5.07 46.63 -46.31
CA GLN A 412 -3.72 47.10 -46.65
C GLN A 412 -3.09 46.30 -47.80
N ILE A 413 -3.25 44.97 -47.78
CA ILE A 413 -2.79 44.09 -48.86
C ILE A 413 -3.55 44.42 -50.16
N SER A 414 -4.86 44.66 -50.10
CA SER A 414 -5.68 45.04 -51.25
C SER A 414 -5.29 46.39 -51.84
N GLU A 415 -4.91 47.36 -50.99
CA GLU A 415 -4.42 48.67 -51.42
C GLU A 415 -3.08 48.58 -52.16
N ILE A 416 -2.16 47.74 -51.70
CA ILE A 416 -0.85 47.51 -52.34
C ILE A 416 -1.01 46.90 -53.74
N VAL A 417 -1.94 45.95 -53.89
CA VAL A 417 -2.15 45.23 -55.16
C VAL A 417 -3.10 45.98 -56.10
N GLY A 418 -3.92 46.89 -55.59
CA GLY A 418 -4.84 47.73 -56.37
C GLY A 418 -6.16 47.05 -56.74
N PHE A 419 -6.47 45.89 -56.16
CA PHE A 419 -7.76 45.19 -56.29
C PHE A 419 -8.12 44.47 -54.99
N PRO A 420 -9.41 44.20 -54.71
CA PRO A 420 -9.82 43.58 -53.46
C PRO A 420 -9.31 42.15 -53.37
N LEU A 421 -8.39 41.90 -52.44
CA LEU A 421 -7.80 40.62 -52.14
C LEU A 421 -8.22 40.22 -50.73
N LYS A 422 -9.45 39.69 -50.62
CA LYS A 422 -9.97 39.10 -49.39
C LYS A 422 -10.28 37.63 -49.64
N PRO A 423 -9.61 36.69 -48.95
CA PRO A 423 -9.89 35.28 -49.15
C PRO A 423 -11.26 34.91 -48.56
N ASP A 424 -12.13 34.33 -49.39
CA ASP A 424 -13.33 33.66 -48.93
C ASP A 424 -13.01 32.25 -48.44
N LYS A 425 -13.96 31.59 -47.76
CA LYS A 425 -13.82 30.19 -47.30
C LYS A 425 -13.49 29.20 -48.43
N SER A 426 -13.75 29.56 -49.70
CA SER A 426 -13.46 28.79 -50.91
C SER A 426 -12.19 29.23 -51.66
N THR A 427 -11.41 30.15 -51.10
CA THR A 427 -10.13 30.57 -51.68
C THR A 427 -9.07 29.52 -51.35
N THR A 428 -8.40 29.04 -52.39
CA THR A 428 -7.35 28.03 -52.33
C THR A 428 -6.00 28.65 -52.67
N LEU A 429 -4.90 28.06 -52.20
CA LEU A 429 -3.55 28.57 -52.50
C LEU A 429 -3.27 28.58 -54.01
N SER A 430 -3.82 27.61 -54.76
CA SER A 430 -3.71 27.58 -56.23
C SER A 430 -4.29 28.84 -56.90
N LYS A 431 -5.40 29.38 -56.40
CA LYS A 431 -5.98 30.63 -56.90
C LYS A 431 -5.08 31.83 -56.61
N LEU A 432 -4.45 31.87 -55.43
CA LEU A 432 -3.53 32.96 -55.08
C LEU A 432 -2.23 32.92 -55.88
N ILE A 433 -1.69 31.73 -56.13
CA ILE A 433 -0.51 31.56 -57.01
C ILE A 433 -0.85 32.06 -58.43
N GLY A 434 -2.05 31.78 -58.93
CA GLY A 434 -2.52 32.26 -60.24
C GLY A 434 -2.64 33.78 -60.38
N LEU A 435 -2.66 34.53 -59.28
CA LEU A 435 -2.68 36.00 -59.27
C LEU A 435 -1.29 36.64 -59.43
N ASN A 436 -0.21 35.84 -59.52
CA ASN A 436 1.17 36.30 -59.75
C ASN A 436 1.63 37.40 -58.77
N LEU A 437 1.39 37.21 -57.48
CA LEU A 437 1.67 38.20 -56.43
C LEU A 437 3.14 38.25 -55.98
N GLN A 438 4.05 37.59 -56.71
CA GLN A 438 5.44 37.37 -56.28
C GLN A 438 6.22 38.69 -56.11
N GLU A 439 5.93 39.71 -56.91
CA GLU A 439 6.60 41.00 -56.88
C GLU A 439 6.24 41.84 -55.63
N TYR A 440 5.10 41.56 -55.01
CA TYR A 440 4.60 42.28 -53.83
C TYR A 440 4.96 41.62 -52.50
N ILE A 441 5.61 40.45 -52.52
CA ILE A 441 5.99 39.68 -51.32
C ILE A 441 6.73 40.54 -50.27
N PRO A 442 7.75 41.34 -50.62
CA PRO A 442 8.46 42.15 -49.63
C PRO A 442 7.56 43.13 -48.87
N GLN A 443 6.49 43.62 -49.52
CA GLN A 443 5.52 44.53 -48.90
C GLN A 443 4.52 43.75 -48.02
N PHE A 444 4.13 42.55 -48.43
CA PHE A 444 3.27 41.68 -47.63
C PHE A 444 3.97 41.12 -46.39
N GLU A 445 5.28 40.86 -46.46
CA GLU A 445 6.08 40.40 -45.31
C GLU A 445 6.01 41.39 -44.15
N VAL A 446 6.08 42.70 -44.41
CA VAL A 446 5.96 43.73 -43.37
C VAL A 446 4.60 43.68 -42.68
N ILE A 447 3.52 43.52 -43.45
CA ILE A 447 2.15 43.43 -42.92
C ILE A 447 1.95 42.12 -42.16
N SER A 448 2.42 40.99 -42.72
CA SER A 448 2.31 39.68 -42.10
C SER A 448 3.14 39.57 -40.81
N GLU A 449 4.31 40.20 -40.75
CA GLU A 449 5.12 40.22 -39.53
C GLU A 449 4.41 41.03 -38.42
N ALA A 450 3.82 42.18 -38.76
CA ALA A 450 3.01 42.95 -37.82
C ALA A 450 1.81 42.13 -37.32
N ALA A 451 1.06 41.51 -38.24
CA ALA A 451 -0.07 40.64 -37.94
C ALA A 451 0.32 39.45 -37.04
N SER A 452 1.48 38.84 -37.28
CA SER A 452 2.01 37.75 -36.45
C SER A 452 2.29 38.20 -35.01
N LYS A 453 2.89 39.38 -34.83
CA LYS A 453 3.16 39.94 -33.49
C LYS A 453 1.87 40.28 -32.77
N GLU A 454 0.90 40.87 -33.47
CA GLU A 454 -0.43 41.16 -32.93
C GLU A 454 -1.16 39.88 -32.50
N TYR A 455 -1.16 38.85 -33.34
CA TYR A 455 -1.80 37.57 -33.06
C TYR A 455 -1.21 36.85 -31.85
N LYS A 456 0.11 36.92 -31.68
CA LYS A 456 0.79 36.38 -30.48
C LYS A 456 0.32 37.08 -29.20
N LEU A 457 0.17 38.40 -29.24
CA LEU A 457 -0.36 39.16 -28.11
C LEU A 457 -1.84 38.83 -27.87
N GLU A 458 -2.66 38.75 -28.91
CA GLU A 458 -4.08 38.33 -28.81
C GLU A 458 -4.21 36.95 -28.16
N LYS A 459 -3.47 35.96 -28.64
CA LYS A 459 -3.47 34.61 -28.05
C LYS A 459 -3.00 34.58 -26.60
N ALA A 460 -1.95 35.33 -26.27
CA ALA A 460 -1.47 35.42 -24.89
C ALA A 460 -2.55 36.03 -23.98
N MET A 461 -3.26 37.05 -24.46
CA MET A 461 -4.38 37.66 -23.75
C MET A 461 -5.54 36.68 -23.54
N ASP A 462 -5.97 36.00 -24.60
CA ASP A 462 -7.09 35.07 -24.56
C ASP A 462 -6.79 33.90 -23.63
N LYS A 463 -5.57 33.37 -23.66
CA LYS A 463 -5.10 32.35 -22.73
C LYS A 463 -5.14 32.83 -21.27
N MET A 464 -4.68 34.05 -20.98
CA MET A 464 -4.77 34.59 -19.61
C MET A 464 -6.23 34.66 -19.14
N MET A 465 -7.15 35.16 -19.98
CA MET A 465 -8.57 35.25 -19.60
C MET A 465 -9.22 33.87 -19.38
N GLU A 466 -8.85 32.87 -20.18
CA GLU A 466 -9.30 31.49 -20.01
C GLU A 466 -8.83 30.90 -18.68
N GLU A 467 -7.56 31.08 -18.32
CA GLU A 467 -7.01 30.62 -17.04
C GLU A 467 -7.75 31.22 -15.84
N TRP A 468 -8.18 32.49 -15.92
CA TRP A 468 -8.99 33.11 -14.87
C TRP A 468 -10.45 32.67 -14.84
N SER A 469 -11.00 32.17 -15.95
CA SER A 469 -12.40 31.76 -16.03
C SER A 469 -12.71 30.53 -15.17
N GLU A 470 -11.72 29.67 -14.94
CA GLU A 470 -11.84 28.47 -14.11
C GLU A 470 -11.47 28.71 -12.64
N MET A 471 -10.93 29.89 -12.30
CA MET A 471 -10.44 30.18 -10.96
C MET A 471 -11.55 30.50 -9.97
N MET A 472 -11.56 29.78 -8.84
CA MET A 472 -12.57 29.89 -7.79
C MET A 472 -11.95 30.12 -6.41
N PHE A 473 -12.60 30.96 -5.60
CA PHE A 473 -12.24 31.13 -4.20
C PHE A 473 -12.57 29.89 -3.36
N SER A 474 -11.63 29.47 -2.52
CA SER A 474 -11.84 28.40 -1.56
C SER A 474 -12.38 28.96 -0.24
N VAL A 475 -13.65 28.68 0.04
CA VAL A 475 -14.41 29.24 1.17
C VAL A 475 -14.66 28.15 2.22
N LYS A 476 -14.37 28.43 3.50
CA LYS A 476 -14.57 27.49 4.63
C LYS A 476 -15.51 28.07 5.69
N PRO A 477 -16.40 27.25 6.30
CA PRO A 477 -17.27 27.71 7.37
C PRO A 477 -16.46 28.09 8.63
N PHE A 478 -16.83 29.20 9.28
CA PHE A 478 -16.15 29.68 10.48
C PHE A 478 -16.93 29.36 11.76
N ARG A 479 -16.49 28.32 12.48
CA ARG A 479 -17.08 27.86 13.76
C ARG A 479 -18.60 27.67 13.66
N GLU A 480 -19.34 27.96 14.75
CA GLU A 480 -20.81 27.96 14.83
C GLU A 480 -21.42 29.35 14.52
N SER A 481 -20.64 30.28 13.96
CA SER A 481 -21.04 31.69 13.78
C SER A 481 -21.99 31.94 12.59
N GLY A 482 -22.23 30.91 11.77
CA GLY A 482 -23.09 30.98 10.58
C GLY A 482 -22.49 31.76 9.38
N THR A 483 -21.21 32.13 9.43
CA THR A 483 -20.50 32.78 8.30
C THR A 483 -19.30 31.94 7.82
N HIS A 484 -18.69 32.35 6.72
CA HIS A 484 -17.55 31.68 6.11
C HIS A 484 -16.33 32.63 6.02
N ILE A 485 -15.17 32.07 5.72
CA ILE A 485 -13.91 32.79 5.48
C ILE A 485 -13.22 32.25 4.22
N LEU A 486 -12.42 33.10 3.58
CA LEU A 486 -11.50 32.68 2.52
C LEU A 486 -10.38 31.82 3.11
N SER A 487 -9.97 30.81 2.36
CA SER A 487 -8.83 29.96 2.67
C SER A 487 -8.02 29.71 1.40
N SER A 488 -6.71 29.49 1.53
CA SER A 488 -5.84 29.09 0.42
C SER A 488 -5.91 30.03 -0.81
N VAL A 489 -5.57 31.30 -0.62
CA VAL A 489 -5.54 32.34 -1.67
C VAL A 489 -4.17 32.48 -2.35
N ASP A 490 -3.16 31.73 -1.91
CA ASP A 490 -1.76 31.89 -2.37
C ASP A 490 -1.60 31.68 -3.88
N GLU A 491 -2.29 30.67 -4.43
CA GLU A 491 -2.29 30.37 -5.88
C GLU A 491 -2.93 31.51 -6.69
N ILE A 492 -3.99 32.11 -6.16
CA ILE A 492 -4.69 33.23 -6.79
C ILE A 492 -3.78 34.47 -6.81
N GLN A 493 -3.07 34.75 -5.70
CA GLN A 493 -2.14 35.87 -5.62
C GLN A 493 -0.94 35.68 -6.56
N LEU A 494 -0.38 34.47 -6.63
CA LEU A 494 0.73 34.17 -7.53
C LEU A 494 0.33 34.34 -9.01
N LEU A 495 -0.85 33.84 -9.39
CA LEU A 495 -1.38 34.00 -10.76
C LEU A 495 -1.65 35.48 -11.07
N LEU A 496 -2.15 36.23 -10.09
CA LEU A 496 -2.42 37.67 -10.22
C LEU A 496 -1.15 38.46 -10.51
N ASP A 497 -0.08 38.24 -9.74
CA ASP A 497 1.19 38.95 -9.91
C ASP A 497 1.82 38.64 -11.27
N ASP A 498 1.83 37.37 -11.68
CA ASP A 498 2.36 36.94 -12.99
C ASP A 498 1.55 37.53 -14.15
N HIS A 499 0.21 37.45 -14.10
CA HIS A 499 -0.65 37.98 -15.17
C HIS A 499 -0.63 39.50 -15.23
N LEU A 500 -0.41 40.19 -14.11
CA LEU A 500 -0.22 41.63 -14.09
C LEU A 500 1.08 42.03 -14.80
N ILE A 501 2.20 41.36 -14.50
CA ILE A 501 3.50 41.60 -15.16
C ILE A 501 3.42 41.28 -16.66
N LYS A 502 2.78 40.17 -17.04
CA LYS A 502 2.55 39.81 -18.45
C LYS A 502 1.73 40.87 -19.18
N THR A 503 0.63 41.34 -18.58
CA THR A 503 -0.24 42.37 -19.16
C THR A 503 0.51 43.70 -19.34
N GLN A 504 1.30 44.12 -18.35
CA GLN A 504 2.15 45.31 -18.45
C GLN A 504 3.22 45.18 -19.55
N THR A 505 3.84 44.00 -19.67
CA THR A 505 4.81 43.70 -20.73
C THR A 505 4.15 43.77 -22.12
N MET A 506 2.95 43.22 -22.26
CA MET A 506 2.18 43.28 -23.50
C MET A 506 1.82 44.72 -23.88
N ARG A 507 1.47 45.56 -22.90
CA ARG A 507 1.19 46.99 -23.10
C ARG A 507 2.41 47.78 -23.56
N GLY A 508 3.62 47.36 -23.16
CA GLY A 508 4.88 47.95 -23.65
C GLY A 508 5.21 47.61 -25.11
N SER A 509 4.52 46.65 -25.72
CA SER A 509 4.78 46.23 -27.10
C SER A 509 4.20 47.22 -28.12
N PRO A 510 4.96 47.64 -29.14
CA PRO A 510 4.45 48.49 -30.22
C PRO A 510 3.27 47.89 -30.99
N SER A 511 3.17 46.55 -31.02
CA SER A 511 2.11 45.79 -31.70
C SER A 511 0.82 45.70 -30.89
N VAL A 512 0.73 46.29 -29.70
CA VAL A 512 -0.48 46.23 -28.87
C VAL A 512 -1.58 47.18 -29.34
N LYS A 513 -1.27 48.18 -30.17
CA LYS A 513 -2.19 49.28 -30.54
C LYS A 513 -3.62 48.82 -30.91
N PRO A 514 -3.82 47.78 -31.74
CA PRO A 514 -5.18 47.38 -32.13
C PRO A 514 -6.00 46.77 -31.00
N ILE A 515 -5.35 46.23 -29.97
CA ILE A 515 -5.97 45.56 -28.81
C ILE A 515 -5.73 46.32 -27.50
N GLU A 516 -5.12 47.50 -27.55
CA GLU A 516 -4.72 48.28 -26.38
C GLU A 516 -5.91 48.56 -25.45
N GLY A 517 -7.09 48.84 -26.02
CA GLY A 517 -8.32 49.02 -25.25
C GLY A 517 -8.70 47.77 -24.44
N LYS A 518 -8.61 46.57 -25.05
CA LYS A 518 -8.88 45.29 -24.39
C LYS A 518 -7.85 45.02 -23.29
N VAL A 519 -6.57 45.17 -23.60
CA VAL A 519 -5.45 44.97 -22.65
C VAL A 519 -5.57 45.92 -21.45
N LYS A 520 -5.86 47.20 -21.68
CA LYS A 520 -6.04 48.20 -20.62
C LYS A 520 -7.25 47.90 -19.74
N SER A 521 -8.37 47.50 -20.34
CA SER A 521 -9.56 47.12 -19.58
C SER A 521 -9.29 45.93 -18.66
N TRP A 522 -8.49 44.98 -19.13
CA TRP A 522 -8.09 43.80 -18.37
C TRP A 522 -7.08 44.10 -17.28
N GLU A 523 -6.07 44.92 -17.58
CA GLU A 523 -5.12 45.42 -16.58
C GLU A 523 -5.87 46.08 -15.42
N ASN A 524 -6.83 46.96 -15.72
CA ASN A 524 -7.65 47.60 -14.70
C ASN A 524 -8.48 46.60 -13.88
N LYS A 525 -9.02 45.54 -14.51
CA LYS A 525 -9.74 44.47 -13.79
C LYS A 525 -8.82 43.71 -12.84
N LEU A 526 -7.61 43.35 -13.27
CA LEU A 526 -6.64 42.65 -12.43
C LEU A 526 -6.13 43.54 -11.29
N MET A 527 -5.85 44.83 -11.54
CA MET A 527 -5.48 45.78 -10.50
C MET A 527 -6.58 45.95 -9.45
N LEU A 528 -7.84 46.07 -9.89
CA LEU A 528 -8.99 46.17 -8.99
C LEU A 528 -9.14 44.88 -8.16
N LEU A 529 -8.96 43.71 -8.77
CA LEU A 529 -8.94 42.43 -8.05
C LEU A 529 -7.84 42.39 -6.98
N GLN A 530 -6.64 42.88 -7.28
CA GLN A 530 -5.52 42.93 -6.33
C GLN A 530 -5.90 43.79 -5.11
N GLU A 531 -6.41 44.99 -5.35
CA GLU A 531 -6.85 45.87 -4.26
C GLU A 531 -7.97 45.24 -3.41
N ILE A 532 -8.91 44.52 -4.03
CA ILE A 532 -9.99 43.83 -3.33
C ILE A 532 -9.43 42.71 -2.46
N ILE A 533 -8.57 41.84 -3.00
CA ILE A 533 -8.00 40.71 -2.25
C ILE A 533 -7.19 41.21 -1.05
N ASP A 534 -6.34 42.22 -1.24
CA ASP A 534 -5.52 42.78 -0.17
C ASP A 534 -6.38 43.40 0.95
N ALA A 535 -7.38 44.20 0.57
CA ALA A 535 -8.32 44.78 1.53
C ALA A 535 -9.12 43.70 2.27
N TRP A 536 -9.57 42.66 1.55
CA TRP A 536 -10.33 41.56 2.12
C TRP A 536 -9.51 40.75 3.11
N LEU A 537 -8.29 40.36 2.77
CA LEU A 537 -7.42 39.60 3.67
C LEU A 537 -7.08 40.40 4.94
N LYS A 538 -6.91 41.73 4.81
CA LYS A 538 -6.75 42.62 5.97
C LYS A 538 -8.00 42.62 6.86
N VAL A 539 -9.21 42.75 6.28
CA VAL A 539 -10.47 42.69 7.03
C VAL A 539 -10.59 41.33 7.72
N GLN A 540 -10.38 40.23 7.00
CA GLN A 540 -10.52 38.87 7.51
C GLN A 540 -9.62 38.63 8.71
N THR A 541 -8.34 39.00 8.60
CA THR A 541 -7.34 38.79 9.66
C THR A 541 -7.72 39.53 10.94
N THR A 542 -8.10 40.81 10.81
CA THR A 542 -8.46 41.64 11.95
C THR A 542 -9.82 41.27 12.53
N TRP A 543 -10.82 41.00 11.69
CA TRP A 543 -12.15 40.56 12.12
C TRP A 543 -12.08 39.23 12.88
N LEU A 544 -11.31 38.25 12.39
CA LEU A 544 -11.10 36.96 13.09
C LEU A 544 -10.49 37.12 14.49
N TYR A 545 -9.65 38.14 14.69
CA TYR A 545 -9.06 38.46 15.98
C TYR A 545 -10.07 39.13 16.92
N LEU A 546 -10.91 40.04 16.40
CA LEU A 546 -11.85 40.85 17.18
C LEU A 546 -13.18 40.14 17.45
N GLU A 547 -13.61 39.22 16.59
CA GLU A 547 -14.89 38.49 16.74
C GLU A 547 -15.04 37.81 18.10
N PRO A 548 -14.08 37.00 18.62
CA PRO A 548 -14.25 36.36 19.92
C PRO A 548 -14.27 37.35 21.09
N ILE A 549 -13.74 38.56 20.90
CA ILE A 549 -13.66 39.60 21.91
C ILE A 549 -15.03 40.29 21.98
N PHE A 550 -15.50 40.85 20.87
CA PHE A 550 -16.76 41.60 20.83
C PHE A 550 -18.02 40.71 20.82
N SER A 551 -17.90 39.41 20.61
CA SER A 551 -18.99 38.45 20.87
C SER A 551 -19.34 38.32 22.37
N SER A 552 -18.52 38.85 23.29
CA SER A 552 -18.78 38.83 24.73
C SER A 552 -19.67 40.02 25.17
N PRO A 553 -20.88 39.77 25.73
CA PRO A 553 -21.81 40.84 26.16
C PRO A 553 -21.19 41.83 27.16
N ASP A 554 -20.28 41.35 28.01
CA ASP A 554 -19.61 42.17 29.01
C ASP A 554 -18.65 43.21 28.43
N ILE A 555 -18.01 42.92 27.29
CA ILE A 555 -17.13 43.89 26.62
C ILE A 555 -17.98 44.90 25.86
N MET A 556 -19.02 44.42 25.18
CA MET A 556 -20.00 45.27 24.50
C MET A 556 -20.62 46.30 25.45
N ALA A 557 -20.87 45.93 26.71
CA ALA A 557 -21.35 46.84 27.73
C ALA A 557 -20.30 47.86 28.23
N GLN A 558 -19.01 47.54 28.14
CA GLN A 558 -17.91 48.39 28.61
C GLN A 558 -17.34 49.28 27.52
N MET A 559 -17.45 48.86 26.26
CA MET A 559 -16.96 49.55 25.06
C MET A 559 -18.10 49.65 24.02
N PRO A 560 -19.18 50.41 24.31
CA PRO A 560 -20.38 50.43 23.48
C PRO A 560 -20.15 51.09 22.12
N GLU A 561 -19.24 52.06 22.00
CA GLU A 561 -18.94 52.73 20.73
C GLU A 561 -18.19 51.80 19.77
N GLU A 562 -17.12 51.15 20.25
CA GLU A 562 -16.36 50.16 19.48
C GLU A 562 -17.23 48.94 19.15
N GLY A 563 -18.08 48.50 20.07
CA GLY A 563 -19.04 47.42 19.83
C GLY A 563 -20.03 47.73 18.70
N ARG A 564 -20.55 48.96 18.64
CA ARG A 564 -21.42 49.39 17.52
C ARG A 564 -20.67 49.37 16.18
N ARG A 565 -19.43 49.87 16.15
CA ARG A 565 -18.58 49.83 14.94
C ARG A 565 -18.31 48.39 14.51
N PHE A 566 -18.01 47.50 15.46
CA PHE A 566 -17.77 46.09 15.17
C PHE A 566 -19.00 45.41 14.55
N ASN A 567 -20.21 45.68 15.07
CA ASN A 567 -21.44 45.14 14.49
C ASN A 567 -21.69 45.60 13.05
N THR A 568 -21.34 46.85 12.72
CA THR A 568 -21.41 47.34 11.33
C THR A 568 -20.46 46.55 10.43
N VAL A 569 -19.22 46.34 10.87
CA VAL A 569 -18.24 45.54 10.11
C VAL A 569 -18.68 44.08 9.99
N ASP A 570 -19.21 43.48 11.05
CA ASP A 570 -19.73 42.11 11.03
C ASP A 570 -20.87 41.93 10.02
N LYS A 571 -21.77 42.91 9.94
CA LYS A 571 -22.84 42.92 8.94
C LYS A 571 -22.28 43.01 7.52
N ASN A 572 -21.38 43.96 7.26
CA ASN A 572 -20.73 44.12 5.95
C ASN A 572 -19.99 42.83 5.55
N TRP A 573 -19.25 42.22 6.48
CA TRP A 573 -18.54 40.96 6.26
C TRP A 573 -19.47 39.83 5.83
N ARG A 574 -20.61 39.68 6.51
CA ARG A 574 -21.60 38.63 6.18
C ARG A 574 -22.27 38.87 4.83
N GLU A 575 -22.54 40.11 4.47
CA GLU A 575 -23.10 40.46 3.15
C GLU A 575 -22.11 40.15 2.03
N VAL A 576 -20.84 40.54 2.20
CA VAL A 576 -19.74 40.21 1.28
C VAL A 576 -19.60 38.69 1.11
N MET A 577 -19.50 37.94 2.23
CA MET A 577 -19.35 36.48 2.17
C MET A 577 -20.58 35.79 1.57
N LYS A 578 -21.78 36.37 1.72
CA LYS A 578 -22.99 35.84 1.10
C LYS A 578 -22.95 35.99 -0.42
N ALA A 579 -22.59 37.17 -0.94
CA ALA A 579 -22.47 37.41 -2.38
C ALA A 579 -21.44 36.46 -3.04
N VAL A 580 -20.32 36.21 -2.34
CA VAL A 580 -19.24 35.32 -2.82
C VAL A 580 -19.63 33.85 -2.77
N LEU A 581 -20.58 33.47 -1.90
CA LEU A 581 -21.10 32.11 -1.89
C LEU A 581 -22.09 31.85 -3.03
N GLU A 582 -22.72 32.89 -3.57
CA GLU A 582 -23.60 32.81 -4.74
C GLU A 582 -22.78 32.61 -6.03
N ASP A 583 -21.67 33.31 -6.18
CA ASP A 583 -20.67 33.07 -7.23
C ASP A 583 -19.24 33.07 -6.66
N ARG A 584 -18.58 31.90 -6.74
CA ARG A 584 -17.23 31.69 -6.20
C ARG A 584 -16.12 32.01 -7.20
N HIS A 585 -16.44 32.32 -8.45
CA HIS A 585 -15.39 32.66 -9.42
C HIS A 585 -14.66 33.92 -8.99
N VAL A 586 -13.33 33.91 -9.12
CA VAL A 586 -12.49 34.98 -8.57
C VAL A 586 -12.80 36.33 -9.22
N LEU A 587 -13.02 36.33 -10.53
CA LEU A 587 -13.34 37.55 -11.28
C LEU A 587 -14.73 38.12 -10.99
N ALA A 588 -15.68 37.30 -10.52
CA ALA A 588 -17.04 37.76 -10.23
C ALA A 588 -17.06 38.83 -9.13
N VAL A 589 -16.07 38.79 -8.23
CA VAL A 589 -15.94 39.74 -7.11
C VAL A 589 -15.65 41.16 -7.61
N VAL A 590 -14.99 41.31 -8.76
CA VAL A 590 -14.67 42.61 -9.36
C VAL A 590 -15.94 43.32 -9.85
N ASP A 591 -16.97 42.55 -10.22
CA ASP A 591 -18.23 43.08 -10.74
C ASP A 591 -19.24 43.40 -9.60
N ILE A 592 -18.90 43.11 -8.34
CA ILE A 592 -19.74 43.48 -7.17
C ILE A 592 -19.62 44.98 -6.89
N GLU A 593 -20.74 45.70 -6.98
CA GLU A 593 -20.80 47.13 -6.73
C GLU A 593 -20.29 47.51 -5.33
N ASN A 594 -19.41 48.53 -5.27
CA ASN A 594 -18.84 49.07 -4.03
C ASN A 594 -18.14 48.05 -3.12
N MET A 595 -17.73 46.89 -3.66
CA MET A 595 -17.04 45.84 -2.91
C MET A 595 -15.76 46.36 -2.25
N LEU A 596 -14.90 47.01 -3.04
CA LEU A 596 -13.63 47.56 -2.56
C LEU A 596 -13.83 48.63 -1.49
N ASP A 597 -14.75 49.58 -1.72
CA ASP A 597 -15.02 50.66 -0.77
C ASP A 597 -15.59 50.12 0.55
N THR A 598 -16.50 49.14 0.48
CA THR A 598 -17.04 48.46 1.66
C THR A 598 -15.94 47.79 2.48
N LEU A 599 -14.98 47.13 1.84
CA LEU A 599 -13.83 46.51 2.50
C LEU A 599 -12.86 47.55 3.08
N LYS A 600 -12.59 48.64 2.34
CA LYS A 600 -11.73 49.74 2.82
C LYS A 600 -12.34 50.44 4.04
N THR A 601 -13.61 50.82 3.99
CA THR A 601 -14.32 51.39 5.15
C THR A 601 -14.37 50.41 6.33
N SER A 602 -14.56 49.12 6.07
CA SER A 602 -14.53 48.10 7.12
C SER A 602 -13.15 48.01 7.78
N ASN A 603 -12.06 48.08 7.01
CA ASN A 603 -10.69 48.14 7.54
C ASN A 603 -10.45 49.39 8.40
N GLU A 604 -10.91 50.56 7.99
CA GLU A 604 -10.79 51.80 8.78
C GLU A 604 -11.52 51.69 10.12
N LEU A 605 -12.75 51.14 10.12
CA LEU A 605 -13.50 50.89 11.34
C LEU A 605 -12.78 49.88 12.25
N LEU A 606 -12.20 48.82 11.68
CA LEU A 606 -11.43 47.83 12.43
C LEU A 606 -10.17 48.42 13.06
N ASP A 607 -9.46 49.30 12.36
CA ASP A 607 -8.28 50.00 12.87
C ASP A 607 -8.67 50.91 14.06
N LEU A 608 -9.82 51.61 13.99
CA LEU A 608 -10.37 52.39 15.11
C LEU A 608 -10.76 51.50 16.31
N ILE A 609 -11.35 50.33 16.05
CA ILE A 609 -11.73 49.38 17.11
C ILE A 609 -10.49 48.81 17.80
N GLN A 610 -9.46 48.44 17.04
CA GLN A 610 -8.20 47.96 17.62
C GLN A 610 -7.56 49.02 18.50
N LYS A 611 -7.52 50.28 18.04
CA LYS A 611 -7.01 51.40 18.84
C LYS A 611 -7.80 51.57 20.14
N GLY A 612 -9.13 51.60 20.06
CA GLY A 612 -9.99 51.71 21.25
C GLY A 612 -9.80 50.53 22.22
N LEU A 613 -9.63 49.31 21.71
CA LEU A 613 -9.35 48.13 22.52
C LEU A 613 -8.00 48.24 23.25
N ASN A 614 -6.95 48.70 22.57
CA ASN A 614 -5.64 48.92 23.18
C ASN A 614 -5.69 50.01 24.25
N ASP A 615 -6.34 51.14 23.98
CA ASP A 615 -6.52 52.23 24.96
C ASP A 615 -7.28 51.75 26.21
N TYR A 616 -8.29 50.90 26.02
CA TYR A 616 -9.03 50.28 27.11
C TYR A 616 -8.15 49.30 27.92
N LEU A 617 -7.31 48.50 27.25
CA LEU A 617 -6.40 47.57 27.90
C LEU A 617 -5.35 48.30 28.74
N GLU A 618 -4.74 49.36 28.20
CA GLU A 618 -3.75 50.16 28.92
C GLU A 618 -4.34 50.84 30.18
N LYS A 619 -5.57 51.36 30.10
CA LYS A 619 -6.28 51.93 31.26
C LYS A 619 -6.56 50.90 32.34
N LYS A 620 -6.82 49.64 31.96
CA LYS A 620 -7.09 48.55 32.91
C LYS A 620 -5.80 47.95 33.49
N ASP A 621 -4.72 47.92 32.71
CA ASP A 621 -3.38 47.50 33.12
C ASP A 621 -2.70 48.48 34.09
N PHE A 622 -3.15 49.73 34.17
CA PHE A 622 -2.66 50.71 35.16
C PHE A 622 -2.89 50.27 36.63
N ILE A 623 -3.78 49.31 36.88
CA ILE A 623 -4.09 48.77 38.21
C ILE A 623 -3.18 47.58 38.60
N SER A 624 -2.36 47.03 37.68
CA SER A 624 -1.61 45.77 37.91
C SER A 624 -0.13 45.81 37.48
N ARG A 625 0.56 46.93 37.67
CA ARG A 625 1.86 47.21 37.04
C ARG A 625 3.09 46.43 37.55
N ASP A 626 2.97 45.52 38.52
CA ASP A 626 4.13 44.78 39.04
C ASP A 626 4.38 43.39 38.40
N SER A 627 3.65 42.94 37.36
CA SER A 627 3.83 41.53 36.89
C SER A 627 3.58 41.16 35.42
N PHE A 628 3.18 42.04 34.48
CA PHE A 628 2.64 41.57 33.18
C PHE A 628 3.15 42.26 31.89
N SER A 629 4.37 42.79 31.83
CA SER A 629 4.86 43.47 30.60
C SER A 629 5.13 42.56 29.38
N TYR A 630 4.99 41.23 29.50
CA TYR A 630 5.44 40.27 28.46
C TYR A 630 4.33 39.42 27.79
N LEU A 631 3.04 39.64 28.08
CA LEU A 631 1.98 38.67 27.69
C LEU A 631 0.71 39.28 27.06
N THR A 632 0.81 40.20 26.10
CA THR A 632 -0.38 40.88 25.54
C THR A 632 -1.37 39.98 24.81
N THR A 633 -0.95 38.91 24.11
CA THR A 633 -1.88 38.00 23.39
C THR A 633 -2.38 36.83 24.22
N SER A 634 -1.58 36.34 25.16
CA SER A 634 -1.89 35.16 25.98
C SER A 634 -2.70 35.52 27.24
N PHE A 635 -2.53 36.73 27.76
CA PHE A 635 -3.24 37.20 28.95
C PHE A 635 -4.75 37.35 28.71
N TRP A 636 -5.19 37.79 27.52
CA TRP A 636 -6.62 37.94 27.23
C TRP A 636 -7.35 36.60 27.16
N LYS A 637 -6.75 35.60 26.48
CA LYS A 637 -7.30 34.23 26.45
C LYS A 637 -7.39 33.62 27.84
N PHE A 638 -6.44 33.94 28.71
CA PHE A 638 -6.47 33.58 30.13
C PHE A 638 -7.57 34.33 30.90
N TYR A 639 -7.71 35.65 30.68
CA TYR A 639 -8.72 36.52 31.29
C TYR A 639 -10.16 36.10 30.95
N GLN A 640 -10.42 35.79 29.68
CA GLN A 640 -11.73 35.37 29.19
C GLN A 640 -12.12 33.97 29.73
N LYS A 641 -11.13 33.07 29.84
CA LYS A 641 -11.32 31.72 30.38
C LYS A 641 -11.34 31.64 31.91
N LEU A 642 -10.86 32.65 32.63
CA LEU A 642 -10.97 32.72 34.10
C LEU A 642 -12.42 32.73 34.59
N LYS A 643 -13.38 33.14 33.76
CA LYS A 643 -14.83 32.96 34.03
C LYS A 643 -15.29 31.51 33.94
N ILE A 644 -14.60 30.69 33.13
CA ILE A 644 -14.85 29.26 32.95
C ILE A 644 -13.68 28.51 33.60
N GLN A 645 -13.66 28.49 34.93
CA GLN A 645 -12.50 28.19 35.78
C GLN A 645 -11.73 26.89 35.41
N LYS A 646 -12.40 25.87 34.86
CA LYS A 646 -11.75 24.62 34.40
C LYS A 646 -10.98 24.75 33.07
N LYS A 647 -11.31 25.72 32.20
CA LYS A 647 -10.65 25.93 30.89
C LYS A 647 -9.34 26.73 30.98
N VAL A 648 -8.96 27.20 32.17
CA VAL A 648 -7.75 28.01 32.43
C VAL A 648 -6.47 27.16 32.45
N GLN A 649 -6.58 25.87 32.84
CA GLN A 649 -5.46 24.94 33.03
C GLN A 649 -4.38 24.97 31.93
N PRO A 650 -4.70 24.91 30.62
CA PRO A 650 -3.66 24.85 29.57
C PRO A 650 -2.91 26.17 29.35
N HIS A 651 -3.40 27.28 29.90
CA HIS A 651 -2.75 28.60 29.80
C HIS A 651 -1.89 28.93 31.03
N LEU A 652 -2.05 28.20 32.14
CA LEU A 652 -1.31 28.43 33.38
C LEU A 652 0.22 28.32 33.19
N LYS A 653 0.68 27.36 32.39
CA LYS A 653 2.11 27.19 32.04
C LYS A 653 2.73 28.43 31.38
N LYS A 654 1.93 29.28 30.73
CA LYS A 654 2.40 30.52 30.09
C LYS A 654 2.40 31.71 31.05
N CYS A 655 1.64 31.63 32.14
CA CYS A 655 1.50 32.69 33.13
C CYS A 655 2.39 32.47 34.37
N PHE A 656 2.69 31.21 34.74
CA PHE A 656 3.47 30.85 35.91
C PHE A 656 4.49 29.76 35.56
N GLU A 657 5.72 29.94 36.06
CA GLU A 657 6.79 28.95 35.96
C GLU A 657 6.64 27.93 37.12
N GLY A 658 6.48 26.65 36.79
CA GLY A 658 6.34 25.56 37.77
C GLY A 658 4.92 25.16 38.18
N ILE A 659 3.87 25.86 37.70
CA ILE A 659 2.45 25.48 37.95
C ILE A 659 1.82 25.00 36.64
N ALA A 660 1.46 23.72 36.58
CA ALA A 660 0.79 23.13 35.42
C ALA A 660 -0.71 23.03 35.59
N LYS A 661 -1.19 22.65 36.79
CA LYS A 661 -2.62 22.61 37.10
C LYS A 661 -2.93 23.09 38.52
N LEU A 662 -4.18 23.47 38.75
CA LEU A 662 -4.72 23.79 40.07
C LEU A 662 -5.88 22.85 40.40
N GLN A 663 -5.97 22.36 41.63
CA GLN A 663 -7.12 21.59 42.11
C GLN A 663 -8.15 22.53 42.72
N PHE A 664 -9.40 22.36 42.28
CA PHE A 664 -10.55 23.15 42.70
C PHE A 664 -11.48 22.29 43.54
N LEU A 665 -11.95 22.82 44.67
CA LEU A 665 -13.05 22.25 45.44
C LEU A 665 -14.41 22.43 44.72
N GLU A 666 -15.46 21.78 45.21
CA GLU A 666 -16.83 21.93 44.67
C GLU A 666 -17.35 23.38 44.74
N ASN A 667 -16.86 24.15 45.71
CA ASN A 667 -17.14 25.59 45.86
C ASN A 667 -16.20 26.49 45.01
N LEU A 668 -15.37 25.90 44.15
CA LEU A 668 -14.47 26.55 43.18
C LEU A 668 -13.26 27.25 43.81
N ASP A 669 -12.98 26.98 45.09
CA ASP A 669 -11.80 27.49 45.77
C ASP A 669 -10.56 26.64 45.46
N ILE A 670 -9.38 27.27 45.40
CA ILE A 670 -8.12 26.62 45.07
C ILE A 670 -7.45 26.13 46.36
N THR A 671 -7.14 24.84 46.42
CA THR A 671 -6.51 24.20 47.58
C THR A 671 -5.14 23.62 47.30
N HIS A 672 -4.95 23.00 46.13
CA HIS A 672 -3.69 22.36 45.76
C HIS A 672 -3.22 22.83 44.39
N MET A 673 -1.90 22.81 44.20
CA MET A 673 -1.24 23.05 42.92
C MET A 673 -0.52 21.79 42.47
N GLU A 674 -0.51 21.57 41.16
CA GLU A 674 0.11 20.44 40.49
C GLU A 674 1.19 20.94 39.53
N SER A 675 2.39 20.39 39.65
CA SER A 675 3.52 20.63 38.75
C SER A 675 3.34 19.91 37.40
N SER A 676 4.16 20.23 36.40
CA SER A 676 4.21 19.46 35.13
C SER A 676 4.55 17.99 35.34
N GLU A 677 5.30 17.69 36.41
CA GLU A 677 5.76 16.36 36.80
C GLU A 677 4.75 15.61 37.68
N GLY A 678 3.55 16.17 37.92
CA GLY A 678 2.49 15.54 38.71
C GLY A 678 2.63 15.68 40.22
N GLU A 679 3.58 16.46 40.72
CA GLU A 679 3.74 16.75 42.15
C GLU A 679 2.61 17.66 42.66
N ILE A 680 1.96 17.27 43.76
CA ILE A 680 0.84 18.01 44.36
C ILE A 680 1.31 18.68 45.65
N ILE A 681 1.12 19.99 45.76
CA ILE A 681 1.44 20.76 46.97
C ILE A 681 0.18 21.48 47.47
N GLU A 682 -0.17 21.25 48.74
CA GLU A 682 -1.27 21.93 49.42
C GLU A 682 -0.89 23.37 49.82
N LEU A 683 -1.72 24.34 49.42
CA LEU A 683 -1.52 25.76 49.73
C LEU A 683 -1.78 26.05 51.21
N THR A 684 -1.06 27.01 51.79
CA THR A 684 -1.21 27.40 53.22
C THR A 684 -2.53 28.09 53.55
N GLY A 685 -3.29 28.53 52.55
CA GLY A 685 -4.60 29.14 52.71
C GLY A 685 -5.49 28.91 51.49
N ILE A 686 -6.79 28.73 51.73
CA ILE A 686 -7.79 28.54 50.68
C ILE A 686 -7.95 29.87 49.93
N ILE A 687 -7.69 29.85 48.61
CA ILE A 687 -7.91 31.03 47.77
C ILE A 687 -9.32 30.95 47.23
N SER A 688 -10.23 31.73 47.83
CA SER A 688 -11.61 31.75 47.36
C SER A 688 -11.79 32.62 46.12
N VAL A 689 -12.23 31.99 45.04
CA VAL A 689 -12.48 32.66 43.75
C VAL A 689 -13.81 33.45 43.80
N THR A 690 -14.69 33.10 44.74
CA THR A 690 -16.08 33.59 44.82
C THR A 690 -16.21 34.84 45.69
N SER A 691 -15.41 34.99 46.75
CA SER A 691 -15.40 36.17 47.63
C SER A 691 -14.62 37.36 47.06
N ALA A 692 -13.68 37.09 46.14
CA ALA A 692 -12.97 38.11 45.36
C ALA A 692 -13.89 38.67 44.25
N LYS A 693 -14.89 39.48 44.61
CA LYS A 693 -15.79 40.16 43.67
C LYS A 693 -15.01 40.75 42.47
N ARG A 694 -15.14 40.07 41.32
CA ARG A 694 -14.91 40.55 39.94
C ARG A 694 -13.51 41.04 39.52
N SER A 695 -12.45 40.88 40.31
CA SER A 695 -11.08 41.22 39.85
C SER A 695 -10.19 39.99 39.76
N SER A 696 -10.12 39.42 38.55
CA SER A 696 -9.20 38.34 38.16
C SER A 696 -7.74 38.65 38.49
N GLY A 697 -7.34 39.92 38.50
CA GLY A 697 -5.99 40.34 38.90
C GLY A 697 -5.66 40.04 40.38
N LYS A 698 -6.65 40.10 41.28
CA LYS A 698 -6.44 39.81 42.72
C LYS A 698 -6.26 38.31 42.98
N VAL A 699 -6.92 37.45 42.21
CA VAL A 699 -6.78 35.98 42.31
C VAL A 699 -5.37 35.56 41.88
N VAL A 700 -4.89 36.10 40.76
CA VAL A 700 -3.53 35.85 40.24
C VAL A 700 -2.45 36.32 41.21
N ALA A 701 -2.58 37.52 41.78
CA ALA A 701 -1.67 38.03 42.80
C ALA A 701 -1.70 37.18 44.09
N GLY A 702 -2.88 36.74 44.52
CA GLY A 702 -3.06 35.85 45.66
C GLY A 702 -2.37 34.50 45.48
N ILE A 703 -2.49 33.88 44.30
CA ILE A 703 -1.81 32.61 43.98
C ILE A 703 -0.29 32.76 44.14
N ARG A 704 0.30 33.84 43.63
CA ARG A 704 1.77 34.05 43.70
C ARG A 704 2.29 34.23 45.14
N ILE A 705 1.57 34.99 45.96
CA ILE A 705 1.95 35.26 47.35
C ILE A 705 1.87 33.97 48.18
N VAL A 706 0.76 33.24 48.07
CA VAL A 706 0.54 31.99 48.81
C VAL A 706 1.52 30.91 48.35
N TYR A 707 1.81 30.84 47.04
CA TYR A 707 2.81 29.96 46.45
C TYR A 707 4.20 30.16 47.07
N GLY A 708 4.71 31.40 47.02
CA GLY A 708 6.05 31.71 47.50
C GLY A 708 6.23 31.47 49.00
N ALA A 709 5.18 31.71 49.79
CA ALA A 709 5.20 31.46 51.23
C ALA A 709 5.21 29.95 51.57
N LYS A 710 4.37 29.14 50.91
CA LYS A 710 4.30 27.70 51.15
C LYS A 710 5.60 26.99 50.74
N TYR A 711 6.15 27.33 49.57
CA TYR A 711 7.35 26.66 49.05
C TYR A 711 8.57 26.85 49.98
N LYS A 712 8.76 28.06 50.52
CA LYS A 712 9.80 28.32 51.53
C LYS A 712 9.62 27.48 52.79
N LYS A 713 8.38 27.31 53.24
CA LYS A 713 8.07 26.50 54.43
C LYS A 713 8.36 25.01 54.19
N VAL A 714 7.94 24.46 53.05
CA VAL A 714 8.17 23.05 52.69
C VAL A 714 9.67 22.71 52.63
N VAL A 715 10.50 23.58 52.07
CA VAL A 715 11.96 23.35 52.03
C VAL A 715 12.59 23.42 53.42
N SER A 716 12.08 24.30 54.30
CA SER A 716 12.53 24.37 55.70
C SER A 716 12.16 23.11 56.49
N ASP A 717 10.91 22.66 56.38
CA ASP A 717 10.43 21.46 57.08
C ASP A 717 11.13 20.18 56.57
N ALA A 718 11.48 20.13 55.28
CA ALA A 718 12.30 19.06 54.69
C ALA A 718 13.72 19.04 55.29
N LEU A 719 14.34 20.20 55.48
CA LEU A 719 15.67 20.32 56.11
C LEU A 719 15.69 19.82 57.54
N ASP A 720 14.68 20.19 58.33
CA ASP A 720 14.63 19.83 59.75
C ASP A 720 14.30 18.34 59.97
N SER A 721 13.55 17.72 59.05
CA SER A 721 13.15 16.30 59.14
C SER A 721 14.23 15.31 58.67
N TYR A 722 15.18 15.73 57.83
CA TYR A 722 16.21 14.86 57.23
C TYR A 722 17.02 14.00 58.23
N PRO A 723 17.45 14.50 59.41
CA PRO A 723 18.22 13.70 60.36
C PRO A 723 17.39 12.67 61.14
N THR A 724 16.05 12.79 61.11
CA THR A 724 15.16 12.08 62.03
C THR A 724 14.51 10.84 61.43
N LYS A 725 14.54 10.69 60.10
CA LYS A 725 13.84 9.63 59.36
C LYS A 725 14.81 8.82 58.49
N ALA A 726 14.44 7.58 58.18
CA ALA A 726 15.18 6.75 57.24
C ALA A 726 15.15 7.37 55.83
N ARG A 727 16.28 7.34 55.13
CA ARG A 727 16.48 8.04 53.84
C ARG A 727 15.47 7.61 52.78
N ASP A 728 15.15 6.32 52.72
CA ASP A 728 14.29 5.73 51.69
C ASP A 728 12.84 6.19 51.87
N GLU A 729 12.40 6.35 53.12
CA GLU A 729 11.08 6.88 53.48
C GLU A 729 11.04 8.40 53.32
N TRP A 730 12.13 9.10 53.67
CA TRP A 730 12.22 10.56 53.58
C TRP A 730 12.19 11.05 52.12
N ILE A 731 12.91 10.42 51.19
CA ILE A 731 12.94 10.82 49.77
C ILE A 731 11.54 10.72 49.13
N LEU A 732 10.72 9.75 49.56
CA LEU A 732 9.37 9.55 49.04
C LEU A 732 8.34 10.51 49.66
N GLU A 733 8.67 11.16 50.78
CA GLU A 733 7.77 12.04 51.52
C GLU A 733 7.80 13.50 51.03
N TRP A 734 8.93 13.98 50.48
CA TRP A 734 9.12 15.39 50.12
C TRP A 734 9.12 15.63 48.60
N PRO A 735 8.65 16.80 48.11
CA PRO A 735 8.66 17.13 46.68
C PRO A 735 10.07 17.08 46.09
N GLY A 736 10.21 16.64 44.83
CA GLY A 736 11.48 16.36 44.17
C GLY A 736 12.43 17.55 44.15
N GLN A 737 11.91 18.77 43.98
CA GLN A 737 12.73 19.98 44.01
C GLN A 737 13.27 20.32 45.42
N ALA A 738 12.54 19.97 46.49
CA ALA A 738 13.02 20.12 47.86
C ALA A 738 14.07 19.05 48.20
N VAL A 739 13.84 17.80 47.78
CA VAL A 739 14.82 16.70 47.88
C VAL A 739 16.10 17.05 47.13
N PHE A 740 15.99 17.54 45.90
CA PHE A 740 17.12 17.91 45.05
C PHE A 740 18.00 19.00 45.69
N VAL A 741 17.39 20.07 46.21
CA VAL A 741 18.12 21.15 46.89
C VAL A 741 18.89 20.61 48.10
N LEU A 742 18.31 19.67 48.84
CA LEU A 742 18.90 19.09 50.04
C LEU A 742 19.99 18.06 49.73
N PHE A 743 19.76 17.20 48.73
CA PHE A 743 20.73 16.22 48.23
C PHE A 743 21.95 16.90 47.62
N THR A 744 21.76 18.01 46.90
CA THR A 744 22.86 18.81 46.36
C THR A 744 23.74 19.33 47.50
N LYS A 745 23.12 19.79 48.60
CA LYS A 745 23.81 20.19 49.84
C LYS A 745 24.54 19.04 50.57
N LEU A 746 24.01 17.81 50.52
CA LEU A 746 24.60 16.63 51.17
C LEU A 746 25.68 15.94 50.34
N LEU A 747 25.51 15.85 49.02
CA LEU A 747 26.51 15.36 48.09
C LEU A 747 27.77 16.24 48.15
N GLN A 748 27.57 17.55 48.29
CA GLN A 748 28.67 18.48 48.57
C GLN A 748 29.43 18.14 49.86
N ARG A 749 28.79 17.52 50.86
CA ARG A 749 29.44 17.05 52.12
C ARG A 749 29.97 15.61 52.07
N LEU A 750 29.41 14.74 51.22
CA LEU A 750 29.78 13.32 51.16
C LEU A 750 30.93 13.01 50.20
N PHE A 751 31.12 13.83 49.15
CA PHE A 751 32.29 13.75 48.27
C PHE A 751 33.63 13.93 49.01
N GLU A 752 33.59 14.32 50.28
CA GLU A 752 34.74 14.46 51.17
C GLU A 752 35.13 13.13 51.89
N SER A 753 34.52 11.96 51.63
CA SER A 753 34.82 10.67 52.34
C SER A 753 34.75 9.37 51.47
N GLN A 754 35.64 8.37 51.67
CA GLN A 754 36.11 7.41 50.63
C GLN A 754 35.84 5.87 50.87
N GLU A 755 34.66 5.42 51.37
CA GLU A 755 34.49 4.04 51.92
C GLU A 755 33.56 3.03 51.17
N LEU A 756 32.79 3.43 50.14
CA LEU A 756 31.67 2.59 49.63
C LEU A 756 32.04 1.44 48.66
N ALA A 757 33.22 1.46 48.04
CA ALA A 757 33.58 0.52 46.97
C ALA A 757 33.77 -0.95 47.42
N ASN A 758 34.00 -1.20 48.71
CA ASN A 758 34.43 -2.52 49.19
C ASN A 758 33.31 -3.50 49.61
N LYS A 759 32.06 -3.04 49.80
CA LYS A 759 30.97 -3.89 50.35
C LYS A 759 30.23 -4.76 49.32
N LEU A 760 30.23 -4.39 48.03
CA LEU A 760 29.45 -5.09 46.99
C LEU A 760 30.01 -6.47 46.59
N LYS A 761 31.29 -6.76 46.86
CA LYS A 761 31.95 -7.99 46.43
C LYS A 761 31.58 -9.25 47.24
N LYS A 762 30.99 -9.10 48.43
CA LYS A 762 30.83 -10.20 49.42
C LYS A 762 29.48 -10.92 49.37
N TRP A 763 28.47 -10.34 48.72
CA TRP A 763 27.07 -10.82 48.76
C TRP A 763 26.78 -11.98 47.79
N TRP A 764 27.55 -12.12 46.71
CA TRP A 764 27.25 -13.02 45.59
C TRP A 764 27.47 -14.53 45.86
N LEU A 765 28.15 -14.93 46.94
CA LEU A 765 28.62 -16.32 47.15
C LEU A 765 27.69 -17.25 47.96
N LEU A 766 26.59 -16.77 48.55
CA LEU A 766 25.86 -17.49 49.63
C LEU A 766 24.63 -18.34 49.21
N VAL A 767 24.14 -18.26 47.98
CA VAL A 767 22.76 -18.70 47.64
C VAL A 767 22.62 -20.19 47.19
N ARG A 768 23.70 -20.94 46.94
CA ARG A 768 23.65 -22.19 46.13
C ARG A 768 23.41 -23.56 46.87
N GLY A 769 23.03 -23.62 48.16
CA GLY A 769 23.41 -24.77 49.02
C GLY A 769 22.42 -25.85 49.56
N LYS A 770 21.12 -25.63 49.88
CA LYS A 770 20.44 -26.50 50.91
C LYS A 770 19.07 -27.18 50.66
N GLY A 771 18.30 -26.92 49.60
CA GLY A 771 16.88 -27.34 49.55
C GLY A 771 16.50 -28.76 49.06
N PHE A 772 17.40 -29.54 48.47
CA PHE A 772 16.98 -30.64 47.56
C PHE A 772 16.94 -32.07 48.16
N ARG A 773 17.46 -32.30 49.38
CA ARG A 773 17.66 -33.68 49.89
C ARG A 773 16.45 -34.30 50.61
N GLU A 774 15.49 -33.51 51.05
CA GLU A 774 14.44 -33.98 51.97
C GLU A 774 13.21 -34.59 51.27
N ALA A 775 12.97 -34.24 50.00
CA ALA A 775 11.77 -34.68 49.26
C ALA A 775 11.83 -36.14 48.75
N LYS A 776 13.02 -36.70 48.55
CA LYS A 776 13.23 -38.03 47.91
C LYS A 776 12.89 -39.22 48.83
N SER A 777 12.94 -39.04 50.15
CA SER A 777 12.79 -40.12 51.13
C SER A 777 11.33 -40.53 51.35
N ALA A 778 10.38 -39.60 51.21
CA ALA A 778 8.97 -39.82 51.55
C ALA A 778 8.22 -40.70 50.52
N LEU A 779 8.56 -40.57 49.23
CA LEU A 779 7.81 -41.20 48.13
C LEU A 779 7.99 -42.73 48.05
N LEU A 780 9.15 -43.23 48.48
CA LEU A 780 9.51 -44.65 48.39
C LEU A 780 8.84 -45.53 49.47
N SER A 781 8.32 -44.92 50.54
CA SER A 781 7.73 -45.66 51.66
C SER A 781 6.27 -46.05 51.42
N GLU A 782 5.52 -45.29 50.60
CA GLU A 782 4.07 -45.47 50.42
C GLU A 782 3.68 -46.49 49.33
N LEU A 783 4.51 -46.66 48.29
CA LEU A 783 4.25 -47.58 47.18
C LEU A 783 4.30 -49.06 47.60
N CYS A 784 5.08 -49.42 48.63
CA CYS A 784 5.27 -50.80 49.06
C CYS A 784 4.13 -51.36 49.95
N ARG A 785 3.13 -50.56 50.33
CA ARG A 785 2.08 -50.96 51.30
C ARG A 785 0.74 -51.36 50.67
N GLY A 786 0.55 -51.14 49.36
CA GLY A 786 -0.76 -51.22 48.69
C GLY A 786 -1.11 -52.53 47.99
N PHE A 787 -0.16 -53.41 47.65
CA PHE A 787 -0.49 -54.62 46.87
C PHE A 787 0.23 -55.87 47.38
N GLY A 788 -0.59 -56.85 47.75
CA GLY A 788 -0.19 -58.21 48.08
C GLY A 788 0.40 -58.94 46.88
N ARG A 789 1.31 -59.86 47.18
CA ARG A 789 2.18 -60.62 46.27
C ARG A 789 1.40 -61.43 45.22
N GLN A 790 1.60 -61.16 43.93
CA GLN A 790 1.72 -62.22 42.92
C GLN A 790 2.79 -61.86 41.86
N GLN A 791 3.60 -62.87 41.54
CA GLN A 791 4.99 -62.77 41.07
C GLN A 791 5.17 -62.35 39.59
N LYS A 792 4.09 -62.17 38.81
CA LYS A 792 4.16 -61.81 37.37
C LYS A 792 4.10 -60.31 37.06
N GLN A 793 4.02 -59.46 38.08
CA GLN A 793 4.11 -58.00 37.95
C GLN A 793 5.50 -57.42 38.31
N ARG A 794 6.45 -58.24 38.75
CA ARG A 794 7.82 -57.78 39.05
C ARG A 794 8.58 -57.34 37.81
N ASP A 795 8.42 -58.02 36.67
CA ASP A 795 9.12 -57.64 35.43
C ASP A 795 8.64 -56.31 34.85
N VAL A 796 7.36 -55.94 35.08
CA VAL A 796 6.80 -54.67 34.64
C VAL A 796 7.28 -53.53 35.54
N VAL A 797 7.37 -53.76 36.86
CA VAL A 797 7.89 -52.76 37.81
C VAL A 797 9.41 -52.60 37.67
N GLU A 798 10.20 -53.67 37.47
CA GLU A 798 11.65 -53.59 37.24
C GLU A 798 12.00 -52.88 35.93
N ARG A 799 11.25 -53.11 34.84
CA ARG A 799 11.49 -52.39 33.56
C ARG A 799 11.05 -50.93 33.61
N SER A 800 9.99 -50.61 34.35
CA SER A 800 9.59 -49.20 34.60
C SER A 800 10.54 -48.46 35.55
N GLY A 801 11.24 -49.17 36.44
CA GLY A 801 12.34 -48.63 37.25
C GLY A 801 13.59 -48.28 36.43
N GLN A 802 13.99 -49.15 35.49
CA GLN A 802 15.12 -48.89 34.58
C GLN A 802 14.85 -47.71 33.63
N PHE A 803 13.58 -47.50 33.25
CA PHE A 803 13.16 -46.35 32.44
C PHE A 803 13.22 -45.01 33.23
N MET A 804 12.93 -45.04 34.53
CA MET A 804 13.06 -43.87 35.42
C MET A 804 14.52 -43.55 35.77
N GLU A 805 15.42 -44.53 35.83
CA GLU A 805 16.87 -44.30 35.99
C GLU A 805 17.50 -43.69 34.72
N PHE A 806 17.07 -44.11 33.53
CA PHE A 806 17.51 -43.54 32.25
C PHE A 806 17.09 -42.06 32.07
N LEU A 807 15.88 -41.70 32.53
CA LEU A 807 15.38 -40.33 32.49
C LEU A 807 16.06 -39.40 33.49
N LEU A 808 16.49 -39.91 34.66
CA LEU A 808 17.19 -39.11 35.67
C LEU A 808 18.68 -38.86 35.36
N MET A 809 19.33 -39.72 34.56
CA MET A 809 20.70 -39.46 34.08
C MET A 809 20.78 -38.35 33.02
N ASN A 810 19.75 -38.18 32.18
CA ASN A 810 19.73 -37.14 31.14
C ASN A 810 19.29 -35.75 31.64
N PHE A 811 18.77 -35.65 32.87
CA PHE A 811 18.36 -34.38 33.47
C PHE A 811 19.45 -33.67 34.31
N SER A 812 20.67 -34.23 34.44
CA SER A 812 21.77 -33.62 35.20
C SER A 812 22.84 -32.89 34.36
N LEU A 813 22.61 -32.66 33.07
CA LEU A 813 23.58 -32.06 32.14
C LEU A 813 23.09 -30.79 31.42
N SER A 814 21.98 -30.18 31.86
CA SER A 814 21.49 -28.88 31.35
C SER A 814 21.45 -27.81 32.44
#